data_AF-C4YSZ2-F1
#
_entry.id   AF-C4YSZ2-F1
#
_cell.length_a   1.000
_cell.length_b   1.000
_cell.length_c   1.000
_cell.angle_alpha   90.00
_cell.angle_beta   90.00
_cell.angle_gamma   90.00
#
_symmetry.space_group_name_H-M   'P 1'
#
loop_
_entity.id
_entity.type
_entity.pdbx_description
1 polymer ?
#
loop_
_entity_poly.entity_id
_entity_poly.type
_entity_poly.pdbx_seq_one_letter_code
_entity_poly.pdbx_strand_id
1 'polypeptide(L)'
;MTIVTTDVDFFRDISKLPSEIIVIIIGYLPKCMLPQLLYFQPIQKEVAFIILLDVNITERKRHKGSETPHVGYSECDCNRFKIELNNLKKGIAQWNVYPRAIHMDDKFVFRDVLDTFPRLLKETSSINGTLSQCEGIKAEALLNLFFNTNLRFDSMQLNGLWAPATLPSVATSIRLFHTTLNSYVIPGVKKLDMEMYSNTRESQTYTFSPDLEDLRIDFNFTIQVTLPPNLQKLCITTSLDSANFVSPELVRLEYLQLQLKNIQSFDETGIIAPNLKILDLTGCFKMSNFNGLKQFQRLKRLRLKYCVYPVGLFEECSFNELESFEYIGKGFPVSCDVSCSRLTIPSNLKQLSIEFYDSVIVNLNNLMLPPTLIRLTLLDLSFNDGYFHLGENLQYVHIETSTLRFDSSFKIPHLAGELILEADYLTFESPEFMYHLPNSLTRLHLIGNKQGEMSPIVQKIRWPLVLGDFVFENFNIDYHTLKLMNLNESRLEKISICGGGGGIKKLDVDLFPVSVKNLTLMEMGIHELPASFKRLNNLRQLSLMGNQLRNVNSVKLPVLSLEVLNVRQCNLRLISPFLVSMLEEKNQNANLRVEATGNLNVNIIDVRKVLKAIKGLSLELNRLNDSLLKISNHSYRLEAVYRDFDPYFEKSKSSENEEVVSDYDSDDLYNGSVFYSDEEYSDDEDDNNKRKKN
;
A
#
# COMPACT_ATOMS: atom_id res chain seq x y z
N MET A 1 -6.60 -16.37 -5.73
CA MET A 1 -7.78 -17.25 -5.87
C MET A 1 -8.40 -17.36 -4.50
N THR A 2 -9.62 -16.86 -4.32
CA THR A 2 -10.28 -16.78 -3.02
C THR A 2 -11.18 -18.00 -2.86
N ILE A 3 -10.73 -19.03 -2.13
CA ILE A 3 -11.50 -20.26 -1.94
C ILE A 3 -12.38 -20.08 -0.71
N VAL A 4 -13.67 -19.92 -0.94
CA VAL A 4 -14.67 -19.64 0.10
C VAL A 4 -15.21 -20.94 0.72
N THR A 5 -15.28 -22.02 -0.06
CA THR A 5 -15.75 -23.35 0.38
C THR A 5 -15.01 -24.48 -0.34
N THR A 6 -15.04 -25.69 0.23
CA THR A 6 -14.47 -26.90 -0.37
C THR A 6 -15.42 -27.43 -1.45
N ASP A 7 -15.18 -27.09 -2.71
CA ASP A 7 -15.96 -27.58 -3.86
C ASP A 7 -15.63 -29.06 -4.17
N VAL A 8 -16.59 -29.92 -3.88
CA VAL A 8 -16.51 -31.38 -4.03
C VAL A 8 -16.32 -31.81 -5.48
N ASP A 9 -16.93 -31.11 -6.44
CA ASP A 9 -16.86 -31.46 -7.85
C ASP A 9 -15.50 -31.04 -8.44
N PHE A 10 -15.00 -29.88 -8.01
CA PHE A 10 -13.64 -29.43 -8.35
C PHE A 10 -12.56 -30.44 -7.94
N PHE A 11 -12.57 -30.91 -6.68
CA PHE A 11 -11.56 -31.89 -6.22
C PHE A 11 -11.73 -33.27 -6.85
N ARG A 12 -12.93 -33.63 -7.30
CA ARG A 12 -13.17 -34.85 -8.07
C ARG A 12 -12.52 -34.76 -9.44
N ASP A 13 -12.62 -33.62 -10.12
CA ASP A 13 -11.97 -33.43 -11.41
C ASP A 13 -10.46 -33.32 -11.29
N ILE A 14 -9.93 -32.69 -10.23
CA ILE A 14 -8.49 -32.69 -9.92
C ILE A 14 -7.95 -34.13 -9.80
N SER A 15 -8.72 -35.04 -9.20
CA SER A 15 -8.26 -36.44 -8.98
C SER A 15 -7.96 -37.22 -10.27
N LYS A 16 -8.39 -36.72 -11.44
CA LYS A 16 -8.10 -37.32 -12.75
C LYS A 16 -6.74 -36.90 -13.31
N LEU A 17 -6.07 -35.93 -12.69
CA LEU A 17 -4.77 -35.41 -13.13
C LEU A 17 -3.62 -36.31 -12.66
N PRO A 18 -2.43 -36.23 -13.31
CA PRO A 18 -1.23 -36.87 -12.79
C PRO A 18 -0.89 -36.38 -11.38
N SER A 19 -0.36 -37.28 -10.56
CA SER A 19 -0.07 -37.01 -9.14
C SER A 19 0.83 -35.80 -8.94
N GLU A 20 1.81 -35.59 -9.83
CA GLU A 20 2.72 -34.43 -9.80
C GLU A 20 1.96 -33.11 -9.95
N ILE A 21 0.92 -33.08 -10.78
CA ILE A 21 0.10 -31.89 -11.01
C ILE A 21 -0.83 -31.67 -9.80
N ILE A 22 -1.38 -32.73 -9.23
CA ILE A 22 -2.22 -32.67 -8.02
C ILE A 22 -1.41 -32.06 -6.86
N VAL A 23 -0.18 -32.53 -6.63
CA VAL A 23 0.73 -32.02 -5.60
C VAL A 23 1.01 -30.53 -5.78
N ILE A 24 1.25 -30.07 -7.02
CA ILE A 24 1.45 -28.64 -7.33
C ILE A 24 0.19 -27.85 -6.97
N ILE A 25 -0.99 -28.28 -7.44
CA ILE A 25 -2.27 -27.58 -7.18
C ILE A 25 -2.54 -27.49 -5.67
N ILE A 26 -2.43 -28.60 -4.94
CA ILE A 26 -2.65 -28.65 -3.50
C ILE A 26 -1.61 -27.79 -2.75
N GLY A 27 -0.37 -27.73 -3.27
CA GLY A 27 0.71 -26.90 -2.71
C GLY A 27 0.34 -25.41 -2.62
N TYR A 28 -0.47 -24.90 -3.56
CA TYR A 28 -0.94 -23.52 -3.59
C TYR A 28 -2.19 -23.26 -2.75
N LEU A 29 -2.82 -24.28 -2.16
CA LEU A 29 -3.99 -24.11 -1.31
C LEU A 29 -3.62 -23.56 0.08
N PRO A 30 -4.51 -22.79 0.73
CA PRO A 30 -4.36 -22.38 2.11
C PRO A 30 -4.16 -23.59 3.04
N LYS A 31 -3.12 -23.56 3.88
CA LYS A 31 -2.75 -24.73 4.71
C LYS A 31 -3.84 -25.15 5.70
N CYS A 32 -4.70 -24.20 6.10
CA CYS A 32 -5.86 -24.42 6.96
C CYS A 32 -6.98 -25.28 6.30
N MET A 33 -7.02 -25.36 4.96
CA MET A 33 -8.02 -26.13 4.20
C MET A 33 -7.63 -27.62 4.05
N LEU A 34 -6.33 -27.92 3.97
CA LEU A 34 -5.80 -29.26 3.71
C LEU A 34 -6.36 -30.38 4.58
N PRO A 35 -6.64 -30.20 5.89
CA PRO A 35 -7.20 -31.27 6.72
C PRO A 35 -8.56 -31.77 6.25
N GLN A 36 -9.39 -30.91 5.66
CA GLN A 36 -10.69 -31.32 5.13
C GLN A 36 -10.53 -32.18 3.87
N LEU A 37 -9.48 -31.90 3.07
CA LEU A 37 -9.18 -32.67 1.87
C LEU A 37 -8.63 -34.07 2.19
N LEU A 38 -8.19 -34.34 3.41
CA LEU A 38 -7.84 -35.70 3.84
C LEU A 38 -9.04 -36.65 3.85
N TYR A 39 -10.28 -36.14 3.88
CA TYR A 39 -11.47 -36.98 3.76
C TYR A 39 -11.79 -37.36 2.30
N PHE A 40 -11.12 -36.71 1.33
CA PHE A 40 -11.26 -37.02 -0.09
C PHE A 40 -10.34 -38.16 -0.50
N GLN A 41 -10.87 -39.38 -0.50
CA GLN A 41 -10.14 -40.61 -0.85
C GLN A 41 -9.29 -40.51 -2.13
N PRO A 42 -9.75 -39.91 -3.25
CA PRO A 42 -8.98 -39.92 -4.50
C PRO A 42 -7.66 -39.14 -4.49
N ILE A 43 -7.54 -38.11 -3.65
CA ILE A 43 -6.35 -37.23 -3.56
C ILE A 43 -5.69 -37.30 -2.17
N GLN A 44 -6.16 -38.23 -1.32
CA GLN A 44 -5.81 -38.28 0.09
C GLN A 44 -4.30 -38.38 0.33
N LYS A 45 -3.59 -39.15 -0.52
CA LYS A 45 -2.14 -39.37 -0.41
C LYS A 45 -1.36 -38.10 -0.72
N GLU A 46 -1.74 -37.39 -1.78
CA GLU A 46 -1.14 -36.13 -2.21
C GLU A 46 -1.38 -35.02 -1.19
N VAL A 47 -2.59 -34.97 -0.61
CA VAL A 47 -2.91 -34.05 0.48
C VAL A 47 -2.04 -34.34 1.70
N ALA A 48 -1.94 -35.61 2.12
CA ALA A 48 -1.12 -36.00 3.26
C ALA A 48 0.37 -35.68 3.03
N PHE A 49 0.87 -35.93 1.82
CA PHE A 49 2.22 -35.57 1.42
C PHE A 49 2.47 -34.06 1.55
N ILE A 50 1.57 -33.21 1.01
CA ILE A 50 1.72 -31.74 1.12
C ILE A 50 1.62 -31.26 2.57
N ILE A 51 0.73 -31.83 3.38
CA ILE A 51 0.62 -31.50 4.81
C ILE A 51 1.94 -31.79 5.53
N LEU A 52 2.54 -32.95 5.27
CA LEU A 52 3.74 -33.38 5.97
C LEU A 52 5.01 -32.74 5.41
N LEU A 53 4.99 -32.18 4.20
CA LEU A 53 6.18 -31.65 3.51
C LEU A 53 6.88 -30.53 4.30
N ASP A 54 6.12 -29.58 4.84
CA ASP A 54 6.60 -28.41 5.59
C ASP A 54 5.66 -28.13 6.78
N VAL A 55 6.13 -28.48 7.98
CA VAL A 55 5.32 -28.43 9.20
C VAL A 55 5.91 -27.50 10.25
N ASN A 56 5.02 -26.77 10.93
CA ASN A 56 5.33 -26.08 12.17
C ASN A 56 4.80 -26.91 13.35
N ILE A 57 5.72 -27.41 14.17
CA ILE A 57 5.43 -28.19 15.35
C ILE A 57 5.11 -27.20 16.48
N THR A 58 3.85 -27.20 16.92
CA THR A 58 3.33 -26.20 17.86
C THR A 58 2.16 -26.77 18.65
N GLU A 59 2.00 -26.31 19.89
CA GLU A 59 0.81 -26.55 20.71
C GLU A 59 -0.32 -25.54 20.42
N ARG A 60 -0.03 -24.50 19.63
CA ARG A 60 -1.04 -23.50 19.27
C ARG A 60 -2.09 -24.13 18.36
N LYS A 61 -3.34 -23.72 18.58
CA LYS A 61 -4.46 -24.14 17.74
C LYS A 61 -4.19 -23.77 16.28
N ARG A 62 -4.48 -24.73 15.39
CA ARG A 62 -4.48 -24.50 13.95
C ARG A 62 -5.52 -23.44 13.60
N HIS A 63 -5.16 -22.53 12.71
CA HIS A 63 -6.11 -21.59 12.14
C HIS A 63 -7.24 -22.35 11.42
N LYS A 64 -8.47 -21.89 11.59
CA LYS A 64 -9.64 -22.42 10.87
C LYS A 64 -10.13 -21.39 9.86
N GLY A 65 -10.91 -21.83 8.87
CA GLY A 65 -11.61 -20.87 8.00
C GLY A 65 -12.56 -20.01 8.83
N SER A 66 -12.78 -18.78 8.39
CA SER A 66 -13.74 -17.86 8.98
C SER A 66 -15.14 -18.46 8.91
N GLU A 67 -15.87 -18.41 10.02
CA GLU A 67 -17.28 -18.79 10.10
C GLU A 67 -18.19 -17.71 9.48
N THR A 68 -17.64 -16.54 9.16
CA THR A 68 -18.34 -15.45 8.48
C THR A 68 -18.77 -15.90 7.07
N PRO A 69 -20.06 -15.74 6.70
CA PRO A 69 -20.56 -16.09 5.38
C PRO A 69 -19.74 -15.42 4.26
N HIS A 70 -19.39 -16.18 3.24
CA HIS A 70 -18.62 -15.73 2.07
C HIS A 70 -17.15 -15.34 2.32
N VAL A 71 -16.63 -15.50 3.55
CA VAL A 71 -15.22 -15.27 3.87
C VAL A 71 -14.42 -16.58 3.74
N GLY A 72 -14.83 -17.64 4.45
CA GLY A 72 -14.19 -18.95 4.33
C GLY A 72 -12.67 -18.90 4.61
N TYR A 73 -11.84 -19.26 3.63
CA TYR A 73 -10.37 -19.24 3.77
C TYR A 73 -9.70 -17.97 3.24
N SER A 74 -10.47 -16.96 2.82
CA SER A 74 -9.95 -15.74 2.18
C SER A 74 -9.00 -14.93 3.06
N GLU A 75 -9.21 -14.96 4.38
CA GLU A 75 -8.45 -14.21 5.40
C GLU A 75 -7.40 -15.08 6.11
N CYS A 76 -7.18 -16.32 5.64
CA CYS A 76 -6.27 -17.26 6.30
C CYS A 76 -4.80 -16.95 5.98
N ASP A 77 -4.07 -16.30 6.90
CA ASP A 77 -2.62 -16.07 6.82
C ASP A 77 -1.78 -17.28 7.32
N CYS A 78 -2.14 -18.47 6.84
CA CYS A 78 -1.39 -19.69 7.19
C CYS A 78 -0.22 -19.92 6.25
N ASN A 79 0.91 -19.28 6.55
CA ASN A 79 2.15 -19.50 5.81
C ASN A 79 2.71 -20.93 5.95
N ARG A 80 2.37 -21.66 7.03
CA ARG A 80 2.83 -23.04 7.31
C ARG A 80 1.74 -23.90 7.95
N PHE A 81 1.84 -25.22 7.79
CA PHE A 81 0.91 -26.14 8.42
C PHE A 81 1.26 -26.38 9.89
N LYS A 82 0.36 -25.98 10.80
CA LYS A 82 0.53 -26.16 12.25
C LYS A 82 0.04 -27.55 12.70
N ILE A 83 0.90 -28.27 13.42
CA ILE A 83 0.63 -29.63 13.89
C ILE A 83 1.27 -29.89 15.26
N GLU A 84 0.55 -30.58 16.14
CA GLU A 84 1.10 -31.07 17.41
C GLU A 84 2.01 -32.28 17.16
N LEU A 85 3.06 -32.45 17.97
CA LEU A 85 4.05 -33.52 17.82
C LEU A 85 3.42 -34.92 17.80
N ASN A 86 2.44 -35.19 18.66
CA ASN A 86 1.76 -36.50 18.71
C ASN A 86 0.94 -36.78 17.45
N ASN A 87 0.33 -35.74 16.86
CA ASN A 87 -0.41 -35.86 15.60
C ASN A 87 0.55 -36.03 14.41
N LEU A 88 1.71 -35.38 14.44
CA LEU A 88 2.77 -35.58 13.46
C LEU A 88 3.30 -37.01 13.49
N LYS A 89 3.55 -37.59 14.68
CA LYS A 89 3.94 -39.01 14.84
C LYS A 89 2.92 -39.95 14.19
N LYS A 90 1.63 -39.72 14.46
CA LYS A 90 0.54 -40.51 13.86
C LYS A 90 0.51 -40.35 12.33
N GLY A 91 0.65 -39.12 11.83
CA GLY A 91 0.69 -38.84 10.40
C GLY A 91 1.84 -39.53 9.68
N ILE A 92 3.06 -39.45 10.24
CA ILE A 92 4.24 -40.14 9.69
C ILE A 92 4.03 -41.65 9.73
N ALA A 93 3.52 -42.21 10.82
CA ALA A 93 3.27 -43.65 10.93
C ALA A 93 2.21 -44.14 9.93
N GLN A 94 1.17 -43.32 9.69
CA GLN A 94 0.08 -43.66 8.77
C GLN A 94 0.50 -43.56 7.31
N TRP A 95 1.26 -42.53 6.94
CA TRP A 95 1.57 -42.21 5.55
C TRP A 95 2.99 -42.58 5.12
N ASN A 96 3.85 -42.96 6.07
CA ASN A 96 5.26 -43.27 5.86
C ASN A 96 6.05 -42.15 5.13
N VAL A 97 5.72 -40.90 5.42
CA VAL A 97 6.37 -39.70 4.88
C VAL A 97 6.94 -38.89 6.02
N TYR A 98 8.25 -38.71 6.04
CA TYR A 98 8.90 -37.76 6.93
C TYR A 98 8.85 -36.34 6.34
N PRO A 99 8.72 -35.30 7.18
CA PRO A 99 8.78 -33.92 6.70
C PRO A 99 10.09 -33.60 6.01
N ARG A 100 10.01 -32.77 4.96
CA ARG A 100 11.20 -32.20 4.33
C ARG A 100 11.73 -31.03 5.17
N ALA A 101 10.83 -30.21 5.70
CA ALA A 101 11.16 -29.10 6.60
C ALA A 101 10.31 -29.16 7.89
N ILE A 102 10.95 -28.87 9.01
CA ILE A 102 10.28 -28.65 10.29
C ILE A 102 10.62 -27.29 10.86
N HIS A 103 9.63 -26.67 11.49
CA HIS A 103 9.73 -25.42 12.24
C HIS A 103 9.31 -25.66 13.69
N MET A 104 10.08 -25.15 14.64
CA MET A 104 9.84 -25.31 16.08
C MET A 104 9.86 -23.92 16.73
N ASP A 105 8.72 -23.23 16.70
CA ASP A 105 8.65 -21.80 17.04
C ASP A 105 8.23 -21.54 18.51
N ASP A 106 7.69 -22.54 19.21
CA ASP A 106 7.19 -22.40 20.58
C ASP A 106 8.16 -22.94 21.64
N LYS A 107 8.01 -22.43 22.86
CA LYS A 107 8.81 -22.81 24.03
C LYS A 107 8.73 -24.32 24.24
N PHE A 108 9.89 -24.97 24.43
CA PHE A 108 10.05 -26.40 24.74
C PHE A 108 9.81 -27.43 23.62
N VAL A 109 9.25 -27.05 22.46
CA VAL A 109 8.98 -27.99 21.36
C VAL A 109 10.23 -28.76 20.92
N PHE A 110 11.37 -28.08 20.81
CA PHE A 110 12.63 -28.73 20.45
C PHE A 110 13.03 -29.84 21.43
N ARG A 111 12.85 -29.61 22.73
CA ARG A 111 13.17 -30.59 23.76
C ARG A 111 12.24 -31.79 23.69
N ASP A 112 10.94 -31.56 23.53
CA ASP A 112 9.97 -32.65 23.43
C ASP A 112 10.19 -33.52 22.19
N VAL A 113 10.57 -32.89 21.07
CA VAL A 113 10.98 -33.62 19.86
C VAL A 113 12.25 -34.45 20.13
N LEU A 114 13.25 -33.87 20.80
CA LEU A 114 14.50 -34.56 21.11
C LEU A 114 14.29 -35.74 22.07
N ASP A 115 13.52 -35.53 23.15
CA ASP A 115 13.30 -36.51 24.22
C ASP A 115 12.36 -37.63 23.77
N THR A 116 11.37 -37.32 22.91
CA THR A 116 10.29 -38.27 22.56
C THR A 116 10.28 -38.74 21.11
N PHE A 117 10.99 -38.07 20.20
CA PHE A 117 11.04 -38.45 18.79
C PHE A 117 12.33 -38.02 18.04
N PRO A 118 13.52 -38.36 18.55
CA PRO A 118 14.78 -37.89 17.99
C PRO A 118 15.01 -38.34 16.53
N ARG A 119 14.38 -39.43 16.10
CA ARG A 119 14.46 -39.91 14.71
C ARG A 119 13.91 -38.88 13.71
N LEU A 120 12.91 -38.06 14.08
CA LEU A 120 12.38 -37.01 13.21
C LEU A 120 13.48 -36.06 12.74
N LEU A 121 14.38 -35.67 13.65
CA LEU A 121 15.46 -34.73 13.37
C LEU A 121 16.54 -35.33 12.44
N LYS A 122 16.65 -36.67 12.35
CA LYS A 122 17.60 -37.34 11.46
C LYS A 122 17.06 -37.52 10.04
N GLU A 123 15.75 -37.74 9.92
CA GLU A 123 15.09 -38.03 8.64
C GLU A 123 14.62 -36.74 7.92
N THR A 124 14.59 -35.60 8.64
CA THR A 124 14.20 -34.29 8.08
C THR A 124 15.39 -33.62 7.39
N SER A 125 15.18 -33.05 6.20
CA SER A 125 16.24 -32.38 5.43
C SER A 125 16.51 -30.94 5.88
N SER A 126 15.49 -30.24 6.40
CA SER A 126 15.62 -28.86 6.85
C SER A 126 15.01 -28.64 8.23
N ILE A 127 15.77 -28.01 9.13
CA ILE A 127 15.38 -27.81 10.53
C ILE A 127 15.51 -26.33 10.87
N ASN A 128 14.40 -25.74 11.30
CA ASN A 128 14.34 -24.36 11.73
C ASN A 128 13.75 -24.29 13.14
N GLY A 129 14.25 -23.40 13.98
CA GLY A 129 13.76 -23.31 15.36
C GLY A 129 13.96 -21.94 15.99
N THR A 130 13.09 -21.65 16.96
CA THR A 130 13.16 -20.47 17.82
C THR A 130 13.36 -20.91 19.27
N LEU A 131 14.33 -20.32 19.96
CA LEU A 131 14.56 -20.50 21.39
C LEU A 131 14.27 -19.18 22.09
N SER A 132 13.24 -19.14 22.94
CA SER A 132 12.83 -17.93 23.66
C SER A 132 12.88 -18.13 25.18
N GLN A 133 13.32 -17.11 25.92
CA GLN A 133 13.22 -16.96 27.39
C GLN A 133 13.37 -18.29 28.16
N CYS A 134 14.63 -18.69 28.37
CA CYS A 134 14.98 -19.86 29.19
C CYS A 134 14.83 -19.55 30.69
N GLU A 135 13.67 -19.06 31.13
CA GLU A 135 13.33 -19.06 32.55
C GLU A 135 13.14 -20.52 33.00
N GLY A 136 14.09 -21.02 33.79
CA GLY A 136 14.06 -22.35 34.40
C GLY A 136 15.17 -23.32 33.93
N ILE A 137 15.84 -23.06 32.81
CA ILE A 137 16.99 -23.86 32.34
C ILE A 137 18.18 -22.90 32.22
N LYS A 138 19.28 -23.17 32.96
CA LYS A 138 20.53 -22.42 32.76
C LYS A 138 20.93 -22.55 31.29
N ALA A 139 21.22 -21.43 30.61
CA ALA A 139 21.60 -21.41 29.19
C ALA A 139 22.63 -22.51 28.82
N GLU A 140 23.55 -22.82 29.74
CA GLU A 140 24.51 -23.92 29.65
C GLU A 140 23.90 -25.30 29.37
N ALA A 141 22.77 -25.66 30.01
CA ALA A 141 22.13 -26.95 29.81
C ALA A 141 21.51 -27.09 28.41
N LEU A 142 21.02 -25.98 27.84
CA LEU A 142 20.55 -25.94 26.45
C LEU A 142 21.70 -26.02 25.46
N LEU A 143 22.81 -25.31 25.72
CA LEU A 143 24.02 -25.41 24.90
C LEU A 143 24.59 -26.83 24.89
N ASN A 144 24.60 -27.51 26.04
CA ASN A 144 25.03 -28.90 26.16
C ASN A 144 24.22 -29.85 25.28
N LEU A 145 22.93 -29.59 25.05
CA LEU A 145 22.11 -30.38 24.13
C LEU A 145 22.61 -30.26 22.69
N PHE A 146 23.04 -29.08 22.24
CA PHE A 146 23.60 -28.93 20.89
C PHE A 146 24.94 -29.65 20.74
N PHE A 147 25.82 -29.58 21.74
CA PHE A 147 27.10 -30.30 21.73
C PHE A 147 26.92 -31.82 21.68
N ASN A 148 25.90 -32.35 22.34
CA ASN A 148 25.70 -33.80 22.44
C ASN A 148 24.94 -34.41 21.24
N THR A 149 24.25 -33.60 20.43
CA THR A 149 23.33 -34.11 19.41
C THR A 149 23.84 -34.02 17.97
N ASN A 150 24.93 -33.27 17.71
CA ASN A 150 25.45 -33.00 16.36
C ASN A 150 24.37 -32.52 15.36
N LEU A 151 23.31 -31.90 15.85
CA LEU A 151 22.22 -31.37 15.04
C LEU A 151 22.60 -30.03 14.42
N ARG A 152 22.28 -29.87 13.13
CA ARG A 152 22.50 -28.63 12.38
C ARG A 152 21.18 -28.08 11.87
N PHE A 153 20.89 -26.84 12.23
CA PHE A 153 19.74 -26.07 11.77
C PHE A 153 20.09 -25.31 10.49
N ASP A 154 19.10 -25.09 9.63
CA ASP A 154 19.27 -24.14 8.52
C ASP A 154 19.12 -22.71 9.04
N SER A 155 18.12 -22.49 9.89
CA SER A 155 17.86 -21.21 10.55
C SER A 155 17.52 -21.39 12.02
N MET A 156 18.16 -20.59 12.87
CA MET A 156 17.89 -20.56 14.30
C MET A 156 17.64 -19.12 14.76
N GLN A 157 16.60 -18.92 15.56
CA GLN A 157 16.33 -17.65 16.22
C GLN A 157 16.49 -17.80 17.74
N LEU A 158 17.22 -16.87 18.36
CA LEU A 158 17.45 -16.82 19.80
C LEU A 158 16.88 -15.53 20.36
N ASN A 159 15.96 -15.64 21.32
CA ASN A 159 15.24 -14.51 21.93
C ASN A 159 15.46 -14.49 23.46
N GLY A 160 16.10 -13.44 23.99
CA GLY A 160 16.16 -13.21 25.43
C GLY A 160 17.08 -14.16 26.22
N LEU A 161 18.25 -14.53 25.68
CA LEU A 161 19.27 -15.25 26.46
C LEU A 161 20.15 -14.24 27.24
N TRP A 162 19.92 -14.15 28.55
CA TRP A 162 20.54 -13.13 29.41
C TRP A 162 21.92 -13.50 29.97
N ALA A 163 22.30 -14.78 29.94
CA ALA A 163 23.63 -15.23 30.31
C ALA A 163 24.51 -15.36 29.05
N PRO A 164 25.70 -14.74 29.00
CA PRO A 164 26.62 -14.87 27.87
C PRO A 164 26.91 -16.34 27.53
N ALA A 165 26.55 -16.73 26.31
CA ALA A 165 26.63 -18.11 25.82
C ALA A 165 27.65 -18.24 24.67
N THR A 166 28.29 -19.41 24.56
CA THR A 166 29.12 -19.77 23.41
C THR A 166 28.37 -20.77 22.55
N LEU A 167 28.03 -20.40 21.31
CA LEU A 167 27.30 -21.27 20.39
C LEU A 167 28.27 -22.19 19.62
N PRO A 168 27.99 -23.50 19.53
CA PRO A 168 28.69 -24.39 18.60
C PRO A 168 28.35 -24.09 17.13
N SER A 169 28.85 -24.92 16.21
CA SER A 169 28.39 -24.95 14.82
C SER A 169 26.97 -25.52 14.74
N VAL A 170 25.97 -24.69 15.07
CA VAL A 170 24.58 -25.13 15.22
C VAL A 170 23.71 -24.82 14.02
N ALA A 171 24.04 -23.78 13.24
CA ALA A 171 23.18 -23.31 12.18
C ALA A 171 23.94 -22.63 11.03
N THR A 172 23.33 -22.58 9.84
CA THR A 172 23.82 -21.75 8.72
C THR A 172 23.33 -20.30 8.80
N SER A 173 22.15 -20.07 9.37
CA SER A 173 21.59 -18.74 9.61
C SER A 173 21.16 -18.58 11.07
N ILE A 174 21.55 -17.48 11.69
CA ILE A 174 21.21 -17.18 13.08
C ILE A 174 20.57 -15.78 13.15
N ARG A 175 19.51 -15.66 13.94
CA ARG A 175 18.93 -14.38 14.36
C ARG A 175 18.99 -14.24 15.87
N LEU A 176 19.47 -13.11 16.35
CA LEU A 176 19.63 -12.79 17.77
C LEU A 176 18.74 -11.60 18.11
N PHE A 177 17.79 -11.80 19.02
CA PHE A 177 16.96 -10.74 19.58
C PHE A 177 17.17 -10.70 21.09
N HIS A 178 17.53 -9.53 21.62
CA HIS A 178 17.76 -9.34 23.06
C HIS A 178 18.66 -10.44 23.68
N THR A 179 19.67 -10.89 22.94
CA THR A 179 20.52 -12.04 23.28
C THR A 179 21.98 -11.64 23.24
N THR A 180 22.72 -11.95 24.31
CA THR A 180 24.14 -11.65 24.43
C THR A 180 24.97 -12.93 24.35
N LEU A 181 26.00 -12.96 23.49
CA LEU A 181 26.92 -14.07 23.35
C LEU A 181 28.31 -13.74 23.92
N ASN A 182 29.05 -14.76 24.35
CA ASN A 182 30.47 -14.64 24.71
C ASN A 182 31.35 -14.34 23.48
N SER A 183 30.95 -14.88 22.33
CA SER A 183 31.64 -14.72 21.06
C SER A 183 30.63 -14.78 19.92
N TYR A 184 30.77 -13.87 18.96
CA TYR A 184 30.00 -13.83 17.72
C TYR A 184 30.75 -14.51 16.55
N VAL A 185 31.91 -15.12 16.83
CA VAL A 185 32.64 -16.01 15.92
C VAL A 185 32.03 -17.41 16.05
N ILE A 186 30.92 -17.62 15.36
CA ILE A 186 30.17 -18.88 15.37
C ILE A 186 30.56 -19.71 14.13
N PRO A 187 31.16 -20.91 14.29
CA PRO A 187 31.61 -21.71 13.15
C PRO A 187 30.43 -22.13 12.25
N GLY A 188 30.64 -22.12 10.93
CA GLY A 188 29.66 -22.63 9.95
C GLY A 188 28.44 -21.74 9.67
N VAL A 189 28.34 -20.57 10.32
CA VAL A 189 27.30 -19.57 10.08
C VAL A 189 27.65 -18.72 8.87
N LYS A 190 26.72 -18.63 7.92
CA LYS A 190 26.81 -17.78 6.73
C LYS A 190 25.98 -16.50 6.84
N LYS A 191 24.92 -16.52 7.65
CA LYS A 191 24.03 -15.37 7.84
C LYS A 191 23.79 -15.09 9.32
N LEU A 192 23.99 -13.85 9.74
CA LEU A 192 23.75 -13.40 11.10
C LEU A 192 22.92 -12.11 11.10
N ASP A 193 21.81 -12.13 11.83
CA ASP A 193 20.96 -10.97 12.09
C ASP A 193 20.94 -10.69 13.59
N MET A 194 21.15 -9.44 14.00
CA MET A 194 21.24 -9.07 15.40
C MET A 194 20.44 -7.81 15.69
N GLU A 195 19.61 -7.87 16.71
CA GLU A 195 18.91 -6.74 17.29
C GLU A 195 19.38 -6.56 18.75
N MET A 196 20.12 -5.48 18.98
CA MET A 196 20.88 -5.27 20.19
C MET A 196 20.45 -3.99 20.89
N TYR A 197 20.04 -4.11 22.16
CA TYR A 197 19.73 -2.95 22.98
C TYR A 197 20.57 -2.97 24.25
N SER A 198 21.22 -1.85 24.53
CA SER A 198 21.92 -1.64 25.79
C SER A 198 21.54 -0.29 26.40
N ASN A 199 21.50 -0.25 27.73
CA ASN A 199 21.40 1.00 28.49
C ASN A 199 22.79 1.55 28.86
N THR A 200 23.87 0.83 28.53
CA THR A 200 25.24 1.23 28.82
C THR A 200 25.75 2.23 27.79
N ARG A 201 26.45 3.27 28.24
CA ARG A 201 27.14 4.22 27.34
C ARG A 201 28.52 3.76 26.88
N GLU A 202 28.98 2.60 27.36
CA GLU A 202 30.28 2.05 27.00
C GLU A 202 30.28 1.50 25.58
N SER A 203 31.34 1.81 24.83
CA SER A 203 31.55 1.28 23.49
C SER A 203 31.85 -0.22 23.57
N GLN A 204 31.21 -1.02 22.73
CA GLN A 204 31.43 -2.48 22.68
C GLN A 204 32.02 -2.91 21.34
N THR A 205 32.91 -3.90 21.38
CA THR A 205 33.62 -4.40 20.19
C THR A 205 33.08 -5.77 19.77
N TYR A 206 32.80 -5.92 18.48
CA TYR A 206 32.24 -7.12 17.88
C TYR A 206 33.14 -7.66 16.77
N THR A 207 33.33 -8.98 16.77
CA THR A 207 34.10 -9.72 15.77
C THR A 207 33.32 -10.96 15.35
N PHE A 208 33.36 -11.29 14.06
CA PHE A 208 32.56 -12.36 13.47
C PHE A 208 33.41 -13.40 12.75
N SER A 209 32.78 -14.52 12.41
CA SER A 209 33.39 -15.58 11.61
C SER A 209 33.81 -15.09 10.22
N PRO A 210 34.98 -15.51 9.71
CA PRO A 210 35.43 -15.13 8.38
C PRO A 210 34.56 -15.72 7.25
N ASP A 211 33.80 -16.79 7.53
CA ASP A 211 32.89 -17.44 6.57
C ASP A 211 31.55 -16.72 6.41
N LEU A 212 31.32 -15.62 7.15
CA LEU A 212 30.05 -14.91 7.12
C LEU A 212 29.85 -14.19 5.78
N GLU A 213 28.69 -14.40 5.16
CA GLU A 213 28.31 -13.85 3.85
C GLU A 213 27.24 -12.74 3.98
N ASP A 214 26.35 -12.81 4.97
CA ASP A 214 25.27 -11.84 5.21
C ASP A 214 25.26 -11.41 6.69
N LEU A 215 25.42 -10.12 6.94
CA LEU A 215 25.42 -9.53 8.29
C LEU A 215 24.42 -8.40 8.39
N ARG A 216 23.52 -8.49 9.37
CA ARG A 216 22.63 -7.40 9.77
C ARG A 216 22.78 -7.10 11.26
N ILE A 217 22.91 -5.81 11.59
CA ILE A 217 23.00 -5.33 12.97
C ILE A 217 22.08 -4.11 13.12
N ASP A 218 21.16 -4.18 14.08
CA ASP A 218 20.37 -3.07 14.59
C ASP A 218 20.75 -2.80 16.05
N PHE A 219 21.04 -1.54 16.39
CA PHE A 219 21.59 -1.17 17.69
C PHE A 219 21.26 0.25 18.16
N ASN A 220 21.33 0.47 19.48
CA ASN A 220 21.06 1.76 20.16
C ASN A 220 22.19 2.26 21.08
N PHE A 221 23.44 1.87 20.83
CA PHE A 221 24.63 2.28 21.60
C PHE A 221 25.89 2.27 20.70
N THR A 222 26.97 2.89 21.12
CA THR A 222 28.20 2.94 20.31
C THR A 222 28.86 1.56 20.16
N ILE A 223 29.18 1.17 18.92
CA ILE A 223 29.85 -0.10 18.62
C ILE A 223 31.13 0.08 17.80
N GLN A 224 32.05 -0.85 17.98
CA GLN A 224 33.16 -1.11 17.07
C GLN A 224 32.98 -2.49 16.44
N VAL A 225 33.12 -2.60 15.12
CA VAL A 225 32.78 -3.81 14.37
C VAL A 225 33.96 -4.19 13.49
N THR A 226 34.52 -5.38 13.69
CA THR A 226 35.51 -5.96 12.76
C THR A 226 34.77 -6.74 11.68
N LEU A 227 34.76 -6.22 10.46
CA LEU A 227 33.97 -6.78 9.36
C LEU A 227 34.69 -7.99 8.73
N PRO A 228 34.01 -9.13 8.55
CA PRO A 228 34.60 -10.29 7.89
C PRO A 228 34.79 -10.08 6.38
N PRO A 229 35.86 -10.60 5.78
CA PRO A 229 36.23 -10.32 4.38
C PRO A 229 35.32 -10.96 3.33
N ASN A 230 34.57 -12.02 3.68
CA ASN A 230 33.72 -12.75 2.74
C ASN A 230 32.28 -12.22 2.63
N LEU A 231 31.97 -11.09 3.27
CA LEU A 231 30.64 -10.49 3.22
C LEU A 231 30.21 -10.18 1.78
N GLN A 232 29.00 -10.61 1.44
CA GLN A 232 28.27 -10.26 0.23
C GLN A 232 27.19 -9.21 0.51
N LYS A 233 26.63 -9.24 1.73
CA LYS A 233 25.60 -8.31 2.19
C LYS A 233 25.91 -7.78 3.59
N LEU A 234 25.82 -6.47 3.75
CA LEU A 234 25.99 -5.78 5.04
C LEU A 234 24.85 -4.78 5.25
N CYS A 235 24.19 -4.86 6.41
CA CYS A 235 23.12 -3.95 6.82
C CYS A 235 23.38 -3.47 8.25
N ILE A 236 23.67 -2.18 8.44
CA ILE A 236 23.95 -1.62 9.76
C ILE A 236 23.00 -0.47 10.02
N THR A 237 22.21 -0.56 11.09
CA THR A 237 21.18 0.42 11.43
C THR A 237 21.31 0.88 12.88
N THR A 238 21.24 2.19 13.11
CA THR A 238 21.16 2.75 14.45
C THR A 238 20.21 3.94 14.57
N SER A 239 19.69 4.11 15.77
CA SER A 239 18.73 5.16 16.11
C SER A 239 19.37 6.41 16.73
N LEU A 240 20.54 6.37 17.37
CA LEU A 240 21.15 7.57 17.99
C LEU A 240 22.69 7.60 18.00
N ASP A 241 23.36 6.46 17.85
CA ASP A 241 24.77 6.31 18.21
C ASP A 241 25.70 6.15 17.00
N SER A 242 27.00 5.93 17.25
CA SER A 242 28.02 5.75 16.21
C SER A 242 28.44 4.29 16.06
N ALA A 243 28.88 3.93 14.85
CA ALA A 243 29.58 2.68 14.58
C ALA A 243 30.94 2.98 13.97
N ASN A 244 31.97 2.36 14.53
CA ASN A 244 33.33 2.37 13.98
C ASN A 244 33.61 1.02 13.34
N PHE A 245 34.06 0.99 12.09
CA PHE A 245 34.38 -0.25 11.41
C PHE A 245 35.89 -0.43 11.30
N VAL A 246 36.36 -1.63 11.64
CA VAL A 246 37.68 -2.13 11.24
C VAL A 246 37.42 -3.09 10.10
N SER A 247 37.64 -2.62 8.88
CA SER A 247 37.30 -3.38 7.68
C SER A 247 38.53 -3.72 6.84
N PRO A 248 38.71 -4.97 6.40
CA PRO A 248 39.57 -5.26 5.26
C PRO A 248 38.88 -4.79 3.97
N GLU A 249 39.56 -4.90 2.83
CA GLU A 249 38.92 -4.70 1.54
C GLU A 249 37.85 -5.79 1.30
N LEU A 250 36.58 -5.38 1.20
CA LEU A 250 35.41 -6.25 1.07
C LEU A 250 35.10 -6.54 -0.39
N VAL A 251 35.98 -7.30 -1.04
CA VAL A 251 35.90 -7.58 -2.49
C VAL A 251 34.65 -8.37 -2.93
N ARG A 252 33.96 -9.05 -2.01
CA ARG A 252 32.74 -9.81 -2.30
C ARG A 252 31.45 -9.04 -2.02
N LEU A 253 31.54 -7.86 -1.40
CA LEU A 253 30.36 -7.11 -0.96
C LEU A 253 29.64 -6.53 -2.18
N GLU A 254 28.39 -6.94 -2.38
CA GLU A 254 27.54 -6.47 -3.48
C GLU A 254 26.40 -5.56 -2.98
N TYR A 255 25.99 -5.70 -1.72
CA TYR A 255 24.93 -4.92 -1.09
C TYR A 255 25.38 -4.31 0.23
N LEU A 256 25.22 -2.99 0.35
CA LEU A 256 25.51 -2.24 1.56
C LEU A 256 24.34 -1.33 1.91
N GLN A 257 23.80 -1.49 3.11
CA GLN A 257 22.84 -0.57 3.71
C GLN A 257 23.40 0.00 5.00
N LEU A 258 23.42 1.32 5.12
CA LEU A 258 23.84 2.02 6.33
C LEU A 258 22.79 3.05 6.77
N GLN A 259 22.49 3.04 8.05
CA GLN A 259 21.77 4.11 8.73
C GLN A 259 22.58 4.56 9.94
N LEU A 260 23.42 5.58 9.72
CA LEU A 260 24.34 6.14 10.70
C LEU A 260 24.11 7.65 10.81
N LYS A 261 23.42 8.10 11.86
CA LYS A 261 22.94 9.50 11.96
C LYS A 261 24.05 10.55 12.02
N ASN A 262 25.22 10.16 12.55
CA ASN A 262 26.25 11.11 12.95
C ASN A 262 27.45 11.22 11.99
N ILE A 263 27.53 10.40 10.93
CA ILE A 263 28.65 10.50 9.97
C ILE A 263 28.53 11.78 9.15
N GLN A 264 29.67 12.45 8.87
CA GLN A 264 29.71 13.63 8.00
C GLN A 264 30.12 13.27 6.56
N SER A 265 30.88 12.19 6.41
CA SER A 265 31.37 11.65 5.15
C SER A 265 31.30 10.12 5.13
N PHE A 266 31.26 9.51 3.95
CA PHE A 266 31.32 8.05 3.84
C PHE A 266 32.70 7.51 4.23
N ASP A 267 33.76 8.30 4.04
CA ASP A 267 35.14 7.90 4.34
C ASP A 267 35.36 7.58 5.83
N GLU A 268 34.56 8.20 6.73
CA GLU A 268 34.54 7.88 8.16
C GLU A 268 34.17 6.42 8.46
N THR A 269 33.48 5.75 7.55
CA THR A 269 33.16 4.32 7.72
C THR A 269 34.39 3.44 7.53
N GLY A 270 35.42 3.91 6.80
CA GLY A 270 36.58 3.10 6.44
C GLY A 270 36.26 1.85 5.61
N ILE A 271 35.05 1.74 5.05
CA ILE A 271 34.62 0.59 4.24
C ILE A 271 35.14 0.76 2.82
N ILE A 272 35.91 -0.23 2.36
CA ILE A 272 36.38 -0.32 0.97
C ILE A 272 35.73 -1.54 0.32
N ALA A 273 34.89 -1.33 -0.70
CA ALA A 273 34.12 -2.38 -1.36
C ALA A 273 34.06 -2.16 -2.89
N PRO A 274 35.10 -2.58 -3.65
CA PRO A 274 35.23 -2.22 -5.07
C PRO A 274 34.17 -2.83 -5.99
N ASN A 275 33.51 -3.91 -5.57
CA ASN A 275 32.49 -4.63 -6.35
C ASN A 275 31.05 -4.33 -5.92
N LEU A 276 30.85 -3.27 -5.14
CA LEU A 276 29.53 -2.90 -4.64
C LEU A 276 28.58 -2.55 -5.78
N LYS A 277 27.39 -3.18 -5.78
CA LYS A 277 26.35 -2.97 -6.81
C LYS A 277 25.19 -2.14 -6.29
N ILE A 278 24.87 -2.25 -5.01
CA ILE A 278 23.74 -1.56 -4.38
C ILE A 278 24.22 -0.89 -3.09
N LEU A 279 23.94 0.41 -3.00
CA LEU A 279 24.22 1.23 -1.83
C LEU A 279 22.94 1.96 -1.38
N ASP A 280 22.51 1.67 -0.16
CA ASP A 280 21.37 2.31 0.50
C ASP A 280 21.86 3.08 1.73
N LEU A 281 21.84 4.42 1.67
CA LEU A 281 22.12 5.29 2.83
C LEU A 281 20.81 5.91 3.30
N THR A 282 20.40 5.61 4.53
CA THR A 282 19.10 6.06 5.07
C THR A 282 19.32 6.72 6.43
N GLY A 283 18.77 7.91 6.69
CA GLY A 283 18.87 8.55 8.01
C GLY A 283 20.27 9.04 8.36
N CYS A 284 21.15 9.23 7.37
CA CYS A 284 22.48 9.81 7.55
C CYS A 284 22.40 11.34 7.63
N PHE A 285 21.71 11.88 8.65
CA PHE A 285 21.28 13.28 8.71
C PHE A 285 22.41 14.32 8.68
N LYS A 286 23.60 13.97 9.21
CA LYS A 286 24.76 14.87 9.25
C LYS A 286 25.70 14.73 8.06
N MET A 287 25.44 13.79 7.15
CA MET A 287 26.30 13.54 6.02
C MET A 287 26.17 14.69 5.02
N SER A 288 27.30 15.34 4.70
CA SER A 288 27.37 16.47 3.77
C SER A 288 28.41 16.27 2.67
N ASN A 289 29.40 15.40 2.89
CA ASN A 289 30.43 15.06 1.90
C ASN A 289 30.18 13.66 1.32
N PHE A 290 29.92 13.61 0.02
CA PHE A 290 29.64 12.36 -0.71
C PHE A 290 30.80 11.88 -1.59
N ASN A 291 31.97 12.56 -1.58
CA ASN A 291 33.09 12.23 -2.45
C ASN A 291 33.61 10.80 -2.27
N GLY A 292 33.59 10.29 -1.03
CA GLY A 292 33.97 8.91 -0.72
C GLY A 292 33.15 7.86 -1.46
N LEU A 293 31.96 8.20 -1.96
CA LEU A 293 31.13 7.29 -2.77
C LEU A 293 31.70 7.06 -4.17
N LYS A 294 32.55 7.96 -4.69
CA LYS A 294 33.18 7.82 -6.01
C LYS A 294 34.07 6.58 -6.11
N GLN A 295 34.41 5.90 -5.01
CA GLN A 295 35.11 4.62 -5.05
C GLN A 295 34.27 3.48 -5.68
N PHE A 296 32.94 3.57 -5.66
CA PHE A 296 32.03 2.50 -6.09
C PHE A 296 31.72 2.54 -7.59
N GLN A 297 32.72 2.25 -8.42
CA GLN A 297 32.61 2.35 -9.88
C GLN A 297 31.64 1.33 -10.53
N ARG A 298 31.35 0.22 -9.85
CA ARG A 298 30.42 -0.84 -10.28
C ARG A 298 28.99 -0.68 -9.73
N LEU A 299 28.71 0.46 -9.11
CA LEU A 299 27.43 0.72 -8.47
C LEU A 299 26.33 0.83 -9.53
N LYS A 300 25.30 -0.01 -9.40
CA LYS A 300 24.12 -0.04 -10.29
C LYS A 300 22.92 0.68 -9.71
N ARG A 301 22.81 0.70 -8.38
CA ARG A 301 21.74 1.39 -7.65
C ARG A 301 22.30 2.17 -6.47
N LEU A 302 21.93 3.45 -6.42
CA LEU A 302 22.19 4.33 -5.29
C LEU A 302 20.87 4.85 -4.73
N ARG A 303 20.68 4.68 -3.42
CA ARG A 303 19.52 5.20 -2.69
C ARG A 303 19.98 6.07 -1.53
N LEU A 304 19.50 7.30 -1.49
CA LEU A 304 19.78 8.27 -0.45
C LEU A 304 18.47 8.72 0.18
N LYS A 305 18.30 8.48 1.48
CA LYS A 305 17.10 8.86 2.21
C LYS A 305 17.42 9.61 3.48
N TYR A 306 16.64 10.65 3.75
CA TYR A 306 16.75 11.46 4.95
C TYR A 306 18.18 12.01 5.18
N CYS A 307 18.83 12.44 4.10
CA CYS A 307 20.10 13.18 4.10
C CYS A 307 19.95 14.44 3.24
N VAL A 308 21.00 15.26 3.17
CA VAL A 308 21.05 16.39 2.21
C VAL A 308 21.31 15.87 0.80
N TYR A 309 20.95 16.64 -0.22
CA TYR A 309 21.21 16.29 -1.61
C TYR A 309 22.73 16.25 -1.91
N PRO A 310 23.23 15.23 -2.64
CA PRO A 310 24.65 15.04 -2.88
C PRO A 310 25.20 15.95 -4.00
N VAL A 311 25.29 17.26 -3.74
CA VAL A 311 25.84 18.24 -4.70
C VAL A 311 27.25 17.85 -5.12
N GLY A 312 27.52 17.87 -6.42
CA GLY A 312 28.84 17.55 -7.00
C GLY A 312 29.16 16.05 -7.14
N LEU A 313 28.33 15.14 -6.59
CA LEU A 313 28.61 13.70 -6.62
C LEU A 313 28.70 13.13 -8.04
N PHE A 314 27.85 13.63 -8.94
CA PHE A 314 27.76 13.15 -10.33
C PHE A 314 28.57 13.98 -11.32
N GLU A 315 29.35 14.96 -10.83
CA GLU A 315 30.31 15.67 -11.68
C GLU A 315 31.43 14.69 -12.13
N GLU A 316 32.03 14.94 -13.29
CA GLU A 316 33.16 14.16 -13.85
C GLU A 316 32.83 12.75 -14.40
N CYS A 317 31.57 12.47 -14.77
CA CYS A 317 31.16 11.15 -15.30
C CYS A 317 31.43 9.99 -14.31
N SER A 318 31.26 10.25 -13.02
CA SER A 318 31.31 9.22 -11.98
C SER A 318 30.14 8.24 -12.13
N PHE A 319 30.34 6.98 -11.75
CA PHE A 319 29.31 5.92 -11.75
C PHE A 319 28.79 5.49 -13.13
N ASN A 320 29.69 4.97 -13.98
CA ASN A 320 29.35 4.54 -15.34
C ASN A 320 28.32 3.40 -15.41
N GLU A 321 28.21 2.55 -14.38
CA GLU A 321 27.23 1.44 -14.35
C GLU A 321 25.91 1.81 -13.64
N LEU A 322 25.74 3.05 -13.18
CA LEU A 322 24.58 3.43 -12.39
C LEU A 322 23.33 3.52 -13.26
N GLU A 323 22.39 2.62 -12.99
CA GLU A 323 21.11 2.51 -13.71
C GLU A 323 19.94 3.11 -12.93
N SER A 324 20.04 3.20 -11.61
CA SER A 324 18.97 3.69 -10.74
C SER A 324 19.49 4.63 -9.65
N PHE A 325 18.87 5.81 -9.55
CA PHE A 325 19.08 6.76 -8.46
C PHE A 325 17.75 7.13 -7.80
N GLU A 326 17.68 7.01 -6.47
CA GLU A 326 16.53 7.38 -5.66
C GLU A 326 16.97 8.28 -4.51
N TYR A 327 16.39 9.48 -4.42
CA TYR A 327 16.65 10.46 -3.39
C TYR A 327 15.34 10.92 -2.73
N ILE A 328 15.32 10.96 -1.39
CA ILE A 328 14.23 11.53 -0.59
C ILE A 328 14.84 12.30 0.60
N GLY A 329 14.75 13.63 0.67
CA GLY A 329 15.49 14.38 1.71
C GLY A 329 15.24 15.89 1.84
N LYS A 330 16.00 16.54 2.73
CA LYS A 330 15.78 17.92 3.25
C LYS A 330 16.39 19.05 2.39
N GLY A 331 16.35 18.93 1.07
CA GLY A 331 16.89 19.97 0.19
C GLY A 331 18.42 19.94 0.00
N PHE A 332 18.95 21.05 -0.52
CA PHE A 332 20.39 21.27 -0.70
C PHE A 332 21.08 21.62 0.63
N PRO A 333 22.40 21.40 0.77
CA PRO A 333 23.18 21.86 1.92
C PRO A 333 23.05 23.38 2.14
N VAL A 334 22.97 23.84 3.40
CA VAL A 334 22.82 25.28 3.75
C VAL A 334 23.98 26.14 3.23
N SER A 335 25.16 25.55 3.03
CA SER A 335 26.36 26.23 2.52
C SER A 335 26.42 26.33 0.99
N CYS A 336 25.42 25.85 0.27
CA CYS A 336 25.38 25.92 -1.19
C CYS A 336 24.89 27.31 -1.64
N ASP A 337 25.75 28.04 -2.36
CA ASP A 337 25.35 29.26 -3.07
C ASP A 337 24.18 28.97 -4.02
N VAL A 338 23.42 30.01 -4.39
CA VAL A 338 22.28 29.91 -5.33
C VAL A 338 22.66 29.26 -6.68
N SER A 339 23.96 29.25 -7.02
CA SER A 339 24.55 28.56 -8.19
C SER A 339 24.63 27.03 -8.07
N CYS A 340 24.44 26.45 -6.88
CA CYS A 340 24.40 25.01 -6.62
C CYS A 340 23.04 24.35 -6.93
N SER A 341 22.07 25.10 -7.48
CA SER A 341 20.76 24.63 -7.95
C SER A 341 20.82 23.73 -9.20
N ARG A 342 21.99 23.12 -9.47
CA ARG A 342 22.23 22.18 -10.57
C ARG A 342 21.94 20.76 -10.10
N LEU A 343 20.82 20.21 -10.54
CA LEU A 343 20.61 18.76 -10.49
C LEU A 343 21.48 18.11 -11.57
N THR A 344 22.68 17.66 -11.19
CA THR A 344 23.48 16.80 -12.05
C THR A 344 22.91 15.39 -12.00
N ILE A 345 22.72 14.79 -13.18
CA ILE A 345 22.13 13.47 -13.34
C ILE A 345 23.11 12.58 -14.12
N PRO A 346 23.45 11.37 -13.63
CA PRO A 346 24.30 10.45 -14.37
C PRO A 346 23.70 10.06 -15.74
N SER A 347 24.55 9.94 -16.76
CA SER A 347 24.13 9.76 -18.16
C SER A 347 23.53 8.38 -18.49
N ASN A 348 23.81 7.35 -17.69
CA ASN A 348 23.39 5.96 -17.93
C ASN A 348 22.13 5.55 -17.13
N LEU A 349 21.48 6.48 -16.43
CA LEU A 349 20.31 6.18 -15.62
C LEU A 349 19.11 5.75 -16.45
N LYS A 350 18.52 4.62 -16.05
CA LYS A 350 17.23 4.12 -16.51
C LYS A 350 16.08 4.57 -15.59
N GLN A 351 16.38 4.76 -14.31
CA GLN A 351 15.41 5.20 -13.31
C GLN A 351 15.95 6.36 -12.47
N LEU A 352 15.16 7.43 -12.38
CA LEU A 352 15.41 8.60 -11.55
C LEU A 352 14.19 8.89 -10.67
N SER A 353 14.41 8.98 -9.36
CA SER A 353 13.39 9.40 -8.39
C SER A 353 13.99 10.43 -7.45
N ILE A 354 13.44 11.63 -7.43
CA ILE A 354 13.86 12.72 -6.53
C ILE A 354 12.62 13.26 -5.84
N GLU A 355 12.67 13.32 -4.51
CA GLU A 355 11.65 13.91 -3.64
C GLU A 355 12.33 14.79 -2.59
N PHE A 356 11.83 16.01 -2.41
CA PHE A 356 12.36 16.96 -1.45
C PHE A 356 11.32 17.31 -0.38
N TYR A 357 11.70 17.34 0.89
CA TYR A 357 10.76 17.75 1.95
C TYR A 357 10.58 19.27 2.06
N ASP A 358 11.56 20.02 1.55
CA ASP A 358 11.57 21.48 1.57
C ASP A 358 11.52 21.99 0.13
N SER A 359 10.83 23.10 -0.13
CA SER A 359 10.71 23.65 -1.49
C SER A 359 12.08 24.04 -2.05
N VAL A 360 12.56 23.25 -3.02
CA VAL A 360 13.82 23.50 -3.72
C VAL A 360 13.56 24.04 -5.11
N ILE A 361 14.19 25.17 -5.44
CA ILE A 361 14.15 25.73 -6.81
C ILE A 361 15.30 25.15 -7.64
N VAL A 362 14.95 24.48 -8.72
CA VAL A 362 15.85 23.89 -9.71
C VAL A 362 15.81 24.73 -10.99
N ASN A 363 16.99 25.02 -11.53
CA ASN A 363 17.09 25.71 -12.80
C ASN A 363 16.94 24.73 -13.98
N LEU A 364 15.86 24.88 -14.76
CA LEU A 364 15.55 24.02 -15.93
C LEU A 364 16.65 24.02 -16.98
N ASN A 365 17.34 25.15 -17.17
CA ASN A 365 18.46 25.23 -18.14
C ASN A 365 19.64 24.32 -17.78
N ASN A 366 19.69 23.83 -16.52
CA ASN A 366 20.72 22.91 -16.06
C ASN A 366 20.19 21.47 -15.91
N LEU A 367 18.89 21.23 -16.10
CA LEU A 367 18.28 19.91 -15.95
C LEU A 367 18.35 19.16 -17.28
N MET A 368 19.40 18.34 -17.45
CA MET A 368 19.55 17.48 -18.61
C MET A 368 19.19 16.04 -18.24
N LEU A 369 18.01 15.60 -18.67
CA LEU A 369 17.59 14.21 -18.48
C LEU A 369 18.36 13.29 -19.43
N PRO A 370 18.91 12.16 -18.94
CA PRO A 370 19.66 11.25 -19.79
C PRO A 370 18.74 10.57 -20.82
N PRO A 371 19.23 10.32 -22.05
CA PRO A 371 18.41 9.68 -23.09
C PRO A 371 18.10 8.21 -22.76
N THR A 372 18.83 7.59 -21.84
CA THR A 372 18.62 6.22 -21.36
C THR A 372 17.46 6.11 -20.36
N LEU A 373 16.90 7.24 -19.92
CA LEU A 373 15.88 7.27 -18.87
C LEU A 373 14.55 6.68 -19.34
N ILE A 374 14.05 5.72 -18.57
CA ILE A 374 12.78 5.02 -18.82
C ILE A 374 11.74 5.47 -17.79
N ARG A 375 12.16 5.72 -16.54
CA ARG A 375 11.28 6.09 -15.43
C ARG A 375 11.76 7.37 -14.75
N LEU A 376 10.87 8.37 -14.71
CA LEU A 376 11.11 9.66 -14.06
C LEU A 376 10.05 9.91 -12.97
N THR A 377 10.53 10.19 -11.76
CA THR A 377 9.71 10.68 -10.64
C THR A 377 10.39 11.92 -10.04
N LEU A 378 9.69 13.05 -10.04
CA LEU A 378 10.13 14.33 -9.50
C LEU A 378 9.02 14.87 -8.60
N LEU A 379 9.19 14.83 -7.29
CA LEU A 379 8.17 15.25 -6.32
C LEU A 379 8.68 16.41 -5.45
N ASP A 380 7.79 17.33 -5.14
CA ASP A 380 8.05 18.50 -4.28
C ASP A 380 9.21 19.39 -4.75
N LEU A 381 9.40 19.49 -6.07
CA LEU A 381 10.37 20.42 -6.67
C LEU A 381 9.69 21.72 -7.08
N SER A 382 10.48 22.76 -7.29
CA SER A 382 10.05 23.98 -7.97
C SER A 382 11.01 24.27 -9.09
N PHE A 383 10.51 24.75 -10.23
CA PHE A 383 11.32 25.10 -11.38
C PHE A 383 11.38 26.62 -11.52
N ASN A 384 12.52 27.14 -11.98
CA ASN A 384 12.58 28.53 -12.41
C ASN A 384 11.78 28.75 -13.71
N ASP A 385 11.64 30.00 -14.14
CA ASP A 385 10.98 30.33 -15.40
C ASP A 385 11.66 29.62 -16.59
N GLY A 386 10.86 28.87 -17.35
CA GLY A 386 11.29 28.12 -18.53
C GLY A 386 10.28 27.03 -18.92
N TYR A 387 10.59 26.30 -19.98
CA TYR A 387 9.80 25.14 -20.42
C TYR A 387 10.49 23.83 -20.03
N PHE A 388 9.69 22.86 -19.59
CA PHE A 388 10.16 21.53 -19.24
C PHE A 388 10.18 20.63 -20.49
N HIS A 389 11.23 19.85 -20.65
CA HIS A 389 11.38 18.92 -21.78
C HIS A 389 11.44 17.47 -21.29
N LEU A 390 10.61 16.60 -21.86
CA LEU A 390 10.62 15.17 -21.59
C LEU A 390 11.51 14.43 -22.58
N GLY A 391 12.22 13.40 -22.11
CA GLY A 391 13.01 12.51 -22.95
C GLY A 391 12.13 11.52 -23.72
N GLU A 392 12.49 11.24 -24.97
CA GLU A 392 11.73 10.40 -25.90
C GLU A 392 11.53 8.94 -25.45
N ASN A 393 12.45 8.41 -24.62
CA ASN A 393 12.43 7.00 -24.18
C ASN A 393 11.64 6.77 -22.89
N LEU A 394 11.06 7.82 -22.31
CA LEU A 394 10.32 7.73 -21.06
C LEU A 394 9.04 6.89 -21.25
N GLN A 395 8.88 5.89 -20.38
CA GLN A 395 7.69 5.05 -20.29
C GLN A 395 6.81 5.44 -19.10
N TYR A 396 7.41 5.96 -18.03
CA TYR A 396 6.71 6.41 -16.83
C TYR A 396 7.23 7.80 -16.44
N VAL A 397 6.30 8.74 -16.27
CA VAL A 397 6.58 10.11 -15.82
C VAL A 397 5.61 10.47 -14.72
N HIS A 398 6.14 10.88 -13.57
CA HIS A 398 5.38 11.49 -12.49
C HIS A 398 6.11 12.74 -12.01
N ILE A 399 5.48 13.91 -12.17
CA ILE A 399 6.04 15.19 -11.74
C ILE A 399 5.00 15.88 -10.84
N GLU A 400 5.41 16.24 -9.64
CA GLU A 400 4.67 17.07 -8.67
C GLU A 400 5.52 18.29 -8.31
N THR A 401 5.01 19.50 -8.59
CA THR A 401 5.79 20.75 -8.48
C THR A 401 4.91 21.97 -8.21
N SER A 402 5.49 23.12 -7.91
CA SER A 402 4.73 24.38 -7.81
C SER A 402 4.38 24.99 -9.18
N THR A 403 5.24 24.89 -10.17
CA THR A 403 4.98 25.45 -11.51
C THR A 403 5.61 24.58 -12.57
N LEU A 404 4.84 24.27 -13.61
CA LEU A 404 5.29 23.47 -14.74
C LEU A 404 4.75 24.04 -16.04
N ARG A 405 5.64 24.34 -16.99
CA ARG A 405 5.28 24.92 -18.28
C ARG A 405 5.83 24.07 -19.42
N PHE A 406 5.03 23.92 -20.48
CA PHE A 406 5.40 23.24 -21.72
C PHE A 406 5.15 24.14 -22.91
N ASP A 407 6.13 24.19 -23.81
CA ASP A 407 6.05 25.01 -25.02
C ASP A 407 5.08 24.42 -26.06
N SER A 408 4.82 25.18 -27.11
CA SER A 408 3.91 24.78 -28.20
C SER A 408 4.36 23.54 -28.99
N SER A 409 5.63 23.12 -28.87
CA SER A 409 6.20 21.96 -29.54
C SER A 409 6.14 20.68 -28.70
N PHE A 410 5.69 20.77 -27.46
CA PHE A 410 5.59 19.65 -26.54
C PHE A 410 4.85 18.46 -27.13
N LYS A 411 5.41 17.27 -26.89
CA LYS A 411 4.80 15.98 -27.22
C LYS A 411 4.99 15.02 -26.06
N ILE A 412 3.99 14.17 -25.85
CA ILE A 412 4.15 13.04 -24.94
C ILE A 412 5.14 12.05 -25.58
N PRO A 413 6.14 11.55 -24.84
CA PRO A 413 7.07 10.53 -25.34
C PRO A 413 6.32 9.34 -25.95
N HIS A 414 6.77 8.88 -27.11
CA HIS A 414 6.02 7.88 -27.89
C HIS A 414 5.91 6.49 -27.21
N LEU A 415 6.77 6.21 -26.23
CA LEU A 415 6.74 5.00 -25.41
C LEU A 415 6.01 5.17 -24.07
N ALA A 416 5.49 6.36 -23.77
CA ALA A 416 4.86 6.65 -22.48
C ALA A 416 3.64 5.74 -22.26
N GLY A 417 3.66 5.02 -21.14
CA GLY A 417 2.53 4.26 -20.63
C GLY A 417 1.76 5.02 -19.56
N GLU A 418 2.45 5.83 -18.75
CA GLU A 418 1.85 6.67 -17.71
C GLU A 418 2.48 8.07 -17.73
N LEU A 419 1.64 9.09 -17.82
CA LEU A 419 2.02 10.49 -17.67
C LEU A 419 1.16 11.13 -16.58
N ILE A 420 1.79 11.49 -15.47
CA ILE A 420 1.16 12.15 -14.33
C ILE A 420 1.89 13.46 -14.09
N LEU A 421 1.20 14.57 -14.36
CA LEU A 421 1.71 15.92 -14.19
C LEU A 421 0.80 16.65 -13.22
N GLU A 422 1.33 16.97 -12.06
CA GLU A 422 0.66 17.69 -10.99
C GLU A 422 1.46 18.96 -10.67
N ALA A 423 0.81 20.11 -10.75
CA ALA A 423 1.43 21.35 -10.31
C ALA A 423 0.41 22.34 -9.76
N ASP A 424 0.81 23.24 -8.86
CA ASP A 424 -0.04 24.38 -8.49
C ASP A 424 -0.46 25.17 -9.74
N TYR A 425 0.51 25.45 -10.63
CA TYR A 425 0.31 26.12 -11.91
C TYR A 425 0.85 25.26 -13.05
N LEU A 426 -0.05 24.67 -13.84
CA LEU A 426 0.29 23.81 -14.99
C LEU A 426 -0.08 24.50 -16.30
N THR A 427 0.91 24.83 -17.14
CA THR A 427 0.70 25.58 -18.39
C THR A 427 1.17 24.79 -19.62
N PHE A 428 0.32 24.73 -20.64
CA PHE A 428 0.66 24.27 -21.98
C PHE A 428 0.38 25.39 -22.99
N GLU A 429 1.35 25.83 -23.78
CA GLU A 429 1.09 26.85 -24.80
C GLU A 429 0.14 26.37 -25.89
N SER A 430 0.09 25.05 -26.13
CA SER A 430 -0.68 24.44 -27.20
C SER A 430 -1.30 23.11 -26.76
N PRO A 431 -2.55 22.79 -27.17
CA PRO A 431 -3.15 21.48 -26.97
C PRO A 431 -2.69 20.43 -28.00
N GLU A 432 -1.73 20.74 -28.90
CA GLU A 432 -1.36 19.87 -30.03
C GLU A 432 -0.99 18.45 -29.60
N PHE A 433 -0.32 18.29 -28.45
CA PHE A 433 0.04 16.97 -27.90
C PHE A 433 -1.17 16.07 -27.66
N MET A 434 -2.35 16.64 -27.34
CA MET A 434 -3.60 15.89 -27.13
C MET A 434 -4.12 15.25 -28.41
N TYR A 435 -3.66 15.68 -29.59
CA TYR A 435 -4.07 15.11 -30.88
C TYR A 435 -3.16 13.99 -31.35
N HIS A 436 -1.99 13.84 -30.74
CA HIS A 436 -0.97 12.84 -31.09
C HIS A 436 -0.59 11.98 -29.88
N LEU A 437 -1.61 11.54 -29.12
CA LEU A 437 -1.41 10.69 -27.95
C LEU A 437 -0.80 9.32 -28.34
N PRO A 438 0.20 8.82 -27.60
CA PRO A 438 0.83 7.54 -27.92
C PRO A 438 -0.10 6.36 -27.65
N ASN A 439 -0.02 5.33 -28.50
CA ASN A 439 -0.86 4.13 -28.40
C ASN A 439 -0.57 3.28 -27.16
N SER A 440 0.58 3.47 -26.51
CA SER A 440 0.95 2.81 -25.26
C SER A 440 0.33 3.45 -24.02
N LEU A 441 -0.26 4.65 -24.13
CA LEU A 441 -0.69 5.44 -22.97
C LEU A 441 -1.90 4.79 -22.29
N THR A 442 -1.70 4.36 -21.05
CA THR A 442 -2.70 3.70 -20.19
C THR A 442 -3.27 4.64 -19.12
N ARG A 443 -2.50 5.67 -18.73
CA ARG A 443 -2.89 6.72 -17.77
C ARG A 443 -2.39 8.10 -18.20
N LEU A 444 -3.29 9.09 -18.14
CA LEU A 444 -2.98 10.51 -18.40
C LEU A 444 -3.62 11.39 -17.32
N HIS A 445 -2.80 11.96 -16.45
CA HIS A 445 -3.24 12.89 -15.40
C HIS A 445 -2.58 14.25 -15.61
N LEU A 446 -3.41 15.29 -15.75
CA LEU A 446 -3.01 16.69 -15.91
C LEU A 446 -3.73 17.50 -14.84
N ILE A 447 -3.02 17.86 -13.78
CA ILE A 447 -3.59 18.41 -12.55
C ILE A 447 -2.95 19.78 -12.29
N GLY A 448 -3.73 20.85 -12.43
CA GLY A 448 -3.37 22.18 -11.98
C GLY A 448 -3.98 22.47 -10.62
N ASN A 449 -3.33 22.15 -9.49
CA ASN A 449 -3.91 22.24 -8.14
C ASN A 449 -4.55 23.61 -7.82
N LYS A 450 -3.98 24.70 -8.34
CA LYS A 450 -4.58 26.04 -8.28
C LYS A 450 -5.11 26.49 -9.63
N GLN A 451 -4.34 26.27 -10.70
CA GLN A 451 -4.71 26.70 -12.05
C GLN A 451 -4.03 25.87 -13.13
N GLY A 452 -4.82 25.40 -14.09
CA GLY A 452 -4.36 24.90 -15.38
C GLY A 452 -4.55 25.96 -16.47
N GLU A 453 -3.60 26.10 -17.37
CA GLU A 453 -3.70 26.98 -18.53
C GLU A 453 -3.32 26.23 -19.81
N MET A 454 -4.19 26.29 -20.81
CA MET A 454 -3.93 25.72 -22.13
C MET A 454 -4.70 26.48 -23.19
N SER A 455 -4.08 26.67 -24.36
CA SER A 455 -4.79 27.20 -25.53
C SER A 455 -6.03 26.33 -25.87
N PRO A 456 -7.13 26.92 -26.38
CA PRO A 456 -8.38 26.20 -26.59
C PRO A 456 -8.23 24.95 -27.46
N ILE A 457 -8.89 23.86 -27.08
CA ILE A 457 -9.04 22.68 -27.93
C ILE A 457 -9.93 23.05 -29.12
N VAL A 458 -9.43 22.85 -30.34
CA VAL A 458 -10.11 23.26 -31.60
C VAL A 458 -10.52 22.09 -32.49
N GLN A 459 -10.04 20.87 -32.19
CA GLN A 459 -10.39 19.66 -32.94
C GLN A 459 -10.67 18.49 -32.01
N LYS A 460 -11.34 17.47 -32.54
CA LYS A 460 -11.71 16.28 -31.76
C LYS A 460 -10.48 15.45 -31.37
N ILE A 461 -10.38 15.12 -30.09
CA ILE A 461 -9.31 14.23 -29.59
C ILE A 461 -9.57 12.78 -30.00
N ARG A 462 -8.49 12.08 -30.37
CA ARG A 462 -8.49 10.63 -30.60
C ARG A 462 -7.78 9.94 -29.44
N TRP A 463 -8.56 9.22 -28.64
CA TRP A 463 -8.04 8.54 -27.45
C TRP A 463 -7.40 7.19 -27.79
N PRO A 464 -6.25 6.85 -27.21
CA PRO A 464 -5.67 5.52 -27.31
C PRO A 464 -6.63 4.45 -26.76
N LEU A 465 -6.72 3.29 -27.43
CA LEU A 465 -7.66 2.22 -27.05
C LEU A 465 -7.35 1.58 -25.69
N VAL A 466 -6.10 1.69 -25.23
CA VAL A 466 -5.63 1.13 -23.95
C VAL A 466 -5.69 2.14 -22.81
N LEU A 467 -6.03 3.41 -23.09
CA LEU A 467 -6.16 4.45 -22.07
C LEU A 467 -7.39 4.17 -21.21
N GLY A 468 -7.16 3.87 -19.93
CA GLY A 468 -8.22 3.54 -18.98
C GLY A 468 -8.50 4.63 -17.95
N ASP A 469 -7.53 5.52 -17.70
CA ASP A 469 -7.53 6.45 -16.58
C ASP A 469 -7.12 7.86 -17.03
N PHE A 470 -8.04 8.81 -16.89
CA PHE A 470 -7.88 10.19 -17.32
C PHE A 470 -8.31 11.17 -16.22
N VAL A 471 -7.41 12.10 -15.90
CA VAL A 471 -7.63 13.18 -14.92
C VAL A 471 -7.24 14.51 -15.55
N PHE A 472 -8.10 15.52 -15.41
CA PHE A 472 -7.91 16.84 -16.01
C PHE A 472 -8.52 17.93 -15.14
N GLU A 473 -7.68 18.71 -14.45
CA GLU A 473 -8.12 19.60 -13.39
C GLU A 473 -7.69 21.06 -13.61
N ASN A 474 -8.63 21.98 -13.41
CA ASN A 474 -8.50 23.44 -13.42
C ASN A 474 -8.09 24.11 -14.74
N PHE A 475 -8.42 23.50 -15.88
CA PHE A 475 -8.12 24.04 -17.23
C PHE A 475 -9.28 24.80 -17.90
N ASN A 476 -10.29 25.25 -17.14
CA ASN A 476 -11.47 25.98 -17.64
C ASN A 476 -12.16 25.35 -18.85
N ILE A 477 -12.99 24.33 -18.60
CA ILE A 477 -13.71 23.59 -19.66
C ILE A 477 -15.14 24.09 -19.79
N ASP A 478 -15.47 24.64 -20.96
CA ASP A 478 -16.85 24.90 -21.36
C ASP A 478 -17.47 23.72 -22.13
N TYR A 479 -18.76 23.82 -22.46
CA TYR A 479 -19.49 22.73 -23.12
C TYR A 479 -18.89 22.38 -24.50
N HIS A 480 -18.41 23.39 -25.23
CA HIS A 480 -17.79 23.19 -26.53
C HIS A 480 -16.48 22.41 -26.42
N THR A 481 -15.63 22.77 -25.46
CA THR A 481 -14.38 22.10 -25.16
C THR A 481 -14.63 20.65 -24.74
N LEU A 482 -15.59 20.41 -23.83
CA LEU A 482 -15.97 19.05 -23.41
C LEU A 482 -16.42 18.19 -24.60
N LYS A 483 -17.17 18.78 -25.55
CA LYS A 483 -17.57 18.08 -26.78
C LYS A 483 -16.39 17.75 -27.69
N LEU A 484 -15.41 18.64 -27.80
CA LEU A 484 -14.18 18.40 -28.58
C LEU A 484 -13.24 17.41 -27.90
N MET A 485 -13.33 17.22 -26.58
CA MET A 485 -12.62 16.13 -25.91
C MET A 485 -13.07 14.75 -26.43
N ASN A 486 -14.27 14.62 -27.03
CA ASN A 486 -14.68 13.41 -27.77
C ASN A 486 -14.54 12.11 -26.94
N LEU A 487 -14.82 12.20 -25.63
CA LEU A 487 -14.63 11.10 -24.66
C LEU A 487 -15.54 9.90 -24.96
N ASN A 488 -16.69 10.13 -25.58
CA ASN A 488 -17.66 9.10 -25.99
C ASN A 488 -17.07 8.05 -26.95
N GLU A 489 -16.03 8.41 -27.71
CA GLU A 489 -15.33 7.50 -28.64
C GLU A 489 -14.14 6.78 -27.97
N SER A 490 -13.93 6.98 -26.68
CA SER A 490 -12.84 6.35 -25.92
C SER A 490 -13.27 5.03 -25.27
N ARG A 491 -12.31 4.35 -24.62
CA ARG A 491 -12.54 3.18 -23.75
C ARG A 491 -12.20 3.48 -22.28
N LEU A 492 -12.21 4.76 -21.90
CA LEU A 492 -11.90 5.20 -20.55
C LEU A 492 -12.81 4.52 -19.53
N GLU A 493 -12.22 4.05 -18.44
CA GLU A 493 -12.94 3.47 -17.30
C GLU A 493 -13.02 4.45 -16.12
N LYS A 494 -12.03 5.35 -16.00
CA LYS A 494 -11.97 6.38 -14.97
C LYS A 494 -11.77 7.75 -15.62
N ILE A 495 -12.66 8.67 -15.29
CA ILE A 495 -12.63 10.05 -15.77
C ILE A 495 -12.81 10.97 -14.56
N SER A 496 -11.83 11.82 -14.29
CA SER A 496 -11.95 12.93 -13.34
C SER A 496 -11.73 14.25 -14.08
N ILE A 497 -12.72 15.12 -14.05
CA ILE A 497 -12.62 16.47 -14.55
C ILE A 497 -13.07 17.40 -13.43
N CYS A 498 -12.16 18.29 -13.01
CA CYS A 498 -12.39 19.21 -11.90
C CYS A 498 -12.15 20.64 -12.34
N GLY A 499 -13.02 21.55 -11.89
CA GLY A 499 -12.73 22.99 -11.79
C GLY A 499 -12.57 23.77 -13.09
N GLY A 500 -12.49 25.10 -12.92
CA GLY A 500 -12.22 26.08 -13.96
C GLY A 500 -13.34 27.10 -14.23
N GLY A 501 -14.46 27.07 -13.51
CA GLY A 501 -15.56 28.03 -13.71
C GLY A 501 -16.23 27.95 -15.10
N GLY A 502 -15.87 26.94 -15.89
CA GLY A 502 -16.37 26.72 -17.23
C GLY A 502 -17.85 26.36 -17.18
N GLY A 503 -18.68 27.25 -17.73
CA GLY A 503 -20.13 27.17 -17.62
C GLY A 503 -20.72 26.08 -18.51
N ILE A 504 -20.52 24.79 -18.16
CA ILE A 504 -21.19 23.66 -18.83
C ILE A 504 -22.71 23.90 -18.84
N LYS A 505 -23.26 24.39 -17.73
CA LYS A 505 -24.69 24.67 -17.47
C LYS A 505 -25.58 23.43 -17.58
N LYS A 506 -25.62 22.78 -18.73
CA LYS A 506 -26.40 21.57 -18.99
C LYS A 506 -25.48 20.42 -19.37
N LEU A 507 -25.50 19.38 -18.55
CA LEU A 507 -24.71 18.17 -18.79
C LEU A 507 -25.38 17.28 -19.84
N ASP A 508 -24.57 16.79 -20.77
CA ASP A 508 -24.97 15.80 -21.76
C ASP A 508 -24.23 14.48 -21.48
N VAL A 509 -24.99 13.43 -21.16
CA VAL A 509 -24.43 12.10 -20.85
C VAL A 509 -23.82 11.43 -22.08
N ASP A 510 -24.25 11.81 -23.28
CA ASP A 510 -23.80 11.18 -24.52
C ASP A 510 -22.35 11.55 -24.88
N LEU A 511 -21.77 12.51 -24.17
CA LEU A 511 -20.36 12.90 -24.27
C LEU A 511 -19.41 11.89 -23.59
N PHE A 512 -19.92 10.94 -22.80
CA PHE A 512 -19.09 9.98 -22.06
C PHE A 512 -19.19 8.56 -22.62
N PRO A 513 -18.13 7.73 -22.49
CA PRO A 513 -18.10 6.38 -23.01
C PRO A 513 -18.88 5.42 -22.09
N VAL A 514 -19.50 4.38 -22.65
CA VAL A 514 -20.24 3.37 -21.88
C VAL A 514 -19.36 2.47 -21.00
N SER A 515 -18.04 2.48 -21.25
CA SER A 515 -17.03 1.76 -20.45
C SER A 515 -16.75 2.41 -19.10
N VAL A 516 -17.18 3.66 -18.89
CA VAL A 516 -16.85 4.40 -17.66
C VAL A 516 -17.45 3.73 -16.43
N LYS A 517 -16.59 3.48 -15.44
CA LYS A 517 -16.92 2.93 -14.12
C LYS A 517 -16.91 4.04 -13.06
N ASN A 518 -15.96 4.96 -13.16
CA ASN A 518 -15.82 6.07 -12.23
C ASN A 518 -15.85 7.39 -13.00
N LEU A 519 -16.88 8.19 -12.76
CA LEU A 519 -17.06 9.50 -13.39
C LEU A 519 -17.12 10.58 -12.32
N THR A 520 -16.12 11.46 -12.33
CA THR A 520 -16.01 12.60 -11.42
C THR A 520 -16.05 13.89 -12.24
N LEU A 521 -17.05 14.73 -11.99
CA LEU A 521 -17.28 16.01 -12.64
C LEU A 521 -17.47 17.07 -11.56
N MET A 522 -16.37 17.58 -11.02
CA MET A 522 -16.39 18.49 -9.86
C MET A 522 -16.30 19.94 -10.31
N GLU A 523 -17.11 20.81 -9.71
CA GLU A 523 -17.05 22.27 -9.92
C GLU A 523 -17.13 22.71 -11.41
N MET A 524 -17.86 21.94 -12.21
CA MET A 524 -18.00 22.12 -13.65
C MET A 524 -19.08 23.15 -14.06
N GLY A 525 -19.61 23.94 -13.12
CA GLY A 525 -20.68 24.90 -13.40
C GLY A 525 -21.97 24.25 -13.95
N ILE A 526 -22.27 23.02 -13.56
CA ILE A 526 -23.47 22.30 -14.00
C ILE A 526 -24.69 22.76 -13.16
N HIS A 527 -25.79 23.06 -13.85
CA HIS A 527 -27.08 23.43 -13.27
C HIS A 527 -28.19 22.42 -13.61
N GLU A 528 -28.13 21.85 -14.82
CA GLU A 528 -29.12 20.92 -15.34
C GLU A 528 -28.47 19.58 -15.67
N LEU A 529 -29.06 18.51 -15.14
CA LEU A 529 -28.67 17.13 -15.42
C LEU A 529 -29.49 16.55 -16.58
N PRO A 530 -28.96 15.56 -17.30
CA PRO A 530 -29.74 14.81 -18.28
C PRO A 530 -30.85 14.01 -17.59
N ALA A 531 -31.89 13.66 -18.32
CA ALA A 531 -33.01 12.87 -17.78
C ALA A 531 -32.61 11.44 -17.34
N SER A 532 -31.47 10.93 -17.82
CA SER A 532 -31.04 9.56 -17.56
C SER A 532 -29.53 9.37 -17.73
N PHE A 533 -28.92 8.64 -16.80
CA PHE A 533 -27.57 8.07 -16.87
C PHE A 533 -27.57 6.57 -17.18
N LYS A 534 -28.74 5.93 -17.39
CA LYS A 534 -28.86 4.47 -17.59
C LYS A 534 -28.00 3.89 -18.72
N ARG A 535 -27.61 4.70 -19.71
CA ARG A 535 -26.68 4.31 -20.78
C ARG A 535 -25.29 3.93 -20.24
N LEU A 536 -24.85 4.57 -19.15
CA LEU A 536 -23.59 4.26 -18.46
C LEU A 536 -23.81 3.07 -17.51
N ASN A 537 -24.15 1.92 -18.07
CA ASN A 537 -24.54 0.71 -17.32
C ASN A 537 -23.38 0.02 -16.58
N ASN A 538 -22.14 0.46 -16.78
CA ASN A 538 -20.96 0.00 -16.03
C ASN A 538 -20.57 0.98 -14.91
N LEU A 539 -21.27 2.11 -14.77
CA LEU A 539 -20.95 3.15 -13.81
C LEU A 539 -21.16 2.65 -12.38
N ARG A 540 -20.09 2.71 -11.58
CA ARG A 540 -20.05 2.35 -10.16
C ARG A 540 -19.99 3.56 -9.26
N GLN A 541 -19.33 4.63 -9.70
CA GLN A 541 -19.18 5.86 -8.93
C GLN A 541 -19.48 7.07 -9.81
N LEU A 542 -20.36 7.94 -9.33
CA LEU A 542 -20.67 9.23 -9.93
C LEU A 542 -20.43 10.34 -8.91
N SER A 543 -19.50 11.25 -9.19
CA SER A 543 -19.30 12.47 -8.39
C SER A 543 -19.67 13.71 -9.20
N LEU A 544 -20.54 14.53 -8.64
CA LEU A 544 -21.01 15.82 -9.15
C LEU A 544 -20.70 16.95 -8.14
N MET A 545 -19.79 16.70 -7.21
CA MET A 545 -19.49 17.60 -6.09
C MET A 545 -19.23 19.05 -6.54
N GLY A 546 -19.73 20.01 -5.77
CA GLY A 546 -19.50 21.44 -5.99
C GLY A 546 -20.27 22.08 -7.17
N ASN A 547 -21.09 21.32 -7.91
CA ASN A 547 -21.96 21.89 -8.95
C ASN A 547 -23.20 22.61 -8.38
N GLN A 548 -23.94 23.37 -9.19
CA GLN A 548 -25.05 24.22 -8.70
C GLN A 548 -26.42 23.64 -9.07
N LEU A 549 -26.77 22.52 -8.43
CA LEU A 549 -27.92 21.67 -8.73
C LEU A 549 -29.19 22.02 -7.91
N ARG A 550 -29.61 23.30 -7.86
CA ARG A 550 -30.71 23.72 -6.96
C ARG A 550 -32.06 23.03 -7.23
N ASN A 551 -32.44 22.91 -8.50
CA ASN A 551 -33.75 22.40 -8.93
C ASN A 551 -33.57 21.22 -9.89
N VAL A 552 -33.24 20.06 -9.33
CA VAL A 552 -33.01 18.83 -10.12
C VAL A 552 -34.35 18.18 -10.48
N ASN A 553 -34.60 18.03 -11.79
CA ASN A 553 -35.67 17.15 -12.30
C ASN A 553 -35.32 15.68 -12.02
N SER A 554 -36.32 14.80 -11.99
CA SER A 554 -36.07 13.36 -11.82
C SER A 554 -35.04 12.81 -12.81
N VAL A 555 -33.98 12.18 -12.29
CA VAL A 555 -32.87 11.62 -13.06
C VAL A 555 -32.86 10.10 -12.94
N LYS A 556 -32.89 9.38 -14.06
CA LYS A 556 -32.79 7.92 -14.05
C LYS A 556 -31.33 7.45 -13.94
N LEU A 557 -30.93 6.90 -12.80
CA LEU A 557 -29.58 6.37 -12.56
C LEU A 557 -29.45 4.87 -12.92
N PRO A 558 -28.25 4.39 -13.30
CA PRO A 558 -27.96 2.96 -13.49
C PRO A 558 -27.78 2.23 -12.15
N VAL A 559 -28.81 2.20 -11.32
CA VAL A 559 -28.75 1.74 -9.90
C VAL A 559 -28.37 0.26 -9.70
N LEU A 560 -28.36 -0.57 -10.75
CA LEU A 560 -27.88 -1.95 -10.66
C LEU A 560 -26.34 -2.04 -10.64
N SER A 561 -25.65 -1.05 -11.21
CA SER A 561 -24.18 -0.97 -11.20
C SER A 561 -23.65 0.13 -10.28
N LEU A 562 -24.42 1.20 -10.08
CA LEU A 562 -24.01 2.38 -9.32
C LEU A 562 -23.98 2.09 -7.82
N GLU A 563 -22.79 2.13 -7.23
CA GLU A 563 -22.54 1.90 -5.82
C GLU A 563 -22.54 3.21 -5.02
N VAL A 564 -21.98 4.29 -5.59
CA VAL A 564 -21.80 5.58 -4.93
C VAL A 564 -22.23 6.75 -5.82
N LEU A 565 -23.04 7.64 -5.24
CA LEU A 565 -23.36 8.96 -5.78
C LEU A 565 -22.85 10.05 -4.83
N ASN A 566 -21.87 10.84 -5.26
CA ASN A 566 -21.38 12.00 -4.53
C ASN A 566 -21.99 13.28 -5.13
N VAL A 567 -22.83 13.96 -4.34
CA VAL A 567 -23.47 15.23 -4.65
C VAL A 567 -23.23 16.24 -3.51
N ARG A 568 -22.04 16.17 -2.93
CA ARG A 568 -21.61 17.10 -1.88
C ARG A 568 -21.55 18.53 -2.40
N GLN A 569 -21.95 19.48 -1.56
CA GLN A 569 -21.91 20.92 -1.86
C GLN A 569 -22.62 21.30 -3.18
N CYS A 570 -23.67 20.57 -3.55
CA CYS A 570 -24.39 20.77 -4.80
C CYS A 570 -25.54 21.80 -4.71
N ASN A 571 -25.73 22.41 -3.53
CA ASN A 571 -26.87 23.28 -3.20
C ASN A 571 -28.24 22.60 -3.38
N LEU A 572 -28.31 21.31 -3.06
CA LEU A 572 -29.52 20.49 -3.18
C LEU A 572 -30.56 20.85 -2.12
N ARG A 573 -31.84 20.87 -2.53
CA ARG A 573 -33.00 20.89 -1.62
C ARG A 573 -33.65 19.52 -1.43
N LEU A 574 -33.61 18.66 -2.44
CA LEU A 574 -34.25 17.34 -2.44
C LEU A 574 -33.26 16.27 -2.89
N ILE A 575 -33.37 15.08 -2.31
CA ILE A 575 -32.59 13.88 -2.67
C ILE A 575 -33.42 12.96 -3.57
N SER A 576 -34.75 12.92 -3.40
CA SER A 576 -35.66 12.08 -4.17
C SER A 576 -35.52 12.14 -5.70
N PRO A 577 -35.14 13.27 -6.36
CA PRO A 577 -34.95 13.29 -7.81
C PRO A 577 -33.93 12.27 -8.34
N PHE A 578 -32.92 11.92 -7.54
CA PHE A 578 -31.89 10.95 -7.91
C PHE A 578 -32.32 9.49 -7.70
N LEU A 579 -33.40 9.27 -6.95
CA LEU A 579 -33.77 7.95 -6.44
C LEU A 579 -34.92 7.30 -7.20
N VAL A 580 -35.47 7.97 -8.22
CA VAL A 580 -36.61 7.48 -9.01
C VAL A 580 -36.37 6.10 -9.63
N SER A 581 -35.13 5.76 -9.95
CA SER A 581 -34.79 4.43 -10.49
C SER A 581 -34.84 3.33 -9.44
N MET A 582 -34.55 3.63 -8.17
CA MET A 582 -34.63 2.62 -7.09
C MET A 582 -36.06 2.24 -6.73
N LEU A 583 -37.05 3.07 -7.10
CA LEU A 583 -38.48 2.79 -6.92
C LEU A 583 -39.05 1.87 -8.00
N GLU A 584 -38.30 1.58 -9.07
CA GLU A 584 -38.71 0.63 -10.12
C GLU A 584 -38.59 -0.82 -9.60
N GLU A 585 -39.60 -1.67 -9.81
CA GLU A 585 -39.65 -3.06 -9.29
C GLU A 585 -38.40 -3.89 -9.61
N LYS A 586 -37.85 -3.73 -10.82
CA LYS A 586 -36.63 -4.42 -11.26
C LYS A 586 -35.38 -4.09 -10.44
N ASN A 587 -35.41 -3.05 -9.60
CA ASN A 587 -34.28 -2.56 -8.81
C ASN A 587 -34.50 -2.73 -7.30
N GLN A 588 -35.45 -3.57 -6.85
CA GLN A 588 -35.78 -3.78 -5.44
C GLN A 588 -34.58 -4.17 -4.55
N ASN A 589 -33.56 -4.81 -5.13
CA ASN A 589 -32.34 -5.25 -4.43
C ASN A 589 -31.12 -4.34 -4.68
N ALA A 590 -31.30 -3.19 -5.35
CA ALA A 590 -30.20 -2.26 -5.60
C ALA A 590 -29.74 -1.59 -4.31
N ASN A 591 -28.42 -1.50 -4.12
CA ASN A 591 -27.82 -0.77 -3.01
C ASN A 591 -27.12 0.48 -3.54
N LEU A 592 -27.38 1.63 -2.94
CA LEU A 592 -26.78 2.91 -3.33
C LEU A 592 -26.40 3.73 -2.10
N ARG A 593 -25.14 4.15 -2.03
CA ARG A 593 -24.67 5.17 -1.09
C ARG A 593 -24.75 6.55 -1.73
N VAL A 594 -25.40 7.50 -1.08
CA VAL A 594 -25.43 8.90 -1.51
C VAL A 594 -24.70 9.77 -0.49
N GLU A 595 -23.65 10.45 -0.95
CA GLU A 595 -22.89 11.41 -0.16
C GLU A 595 -23.38 12.83 -0.51
N ALA A 596 -24.06 13.49 0.42
CA ALA A 596 -24.73 14.76 0.18
C ALA A 596 -24.42 15.82 1.26
N THR A 597 -23.25 15.71 1.91
CA THR A 597 -22.75 16.74 2.84
C THR A 597 -22.51 18.08 2.14
N GLY A 598 -22.58 19.20 2.87
CA GLY A 598 -22.42 20.57 2.35
C GLY A 598 -23.66 21.17 1.69
N ASN A 599 -24.78 20.43 1.64
CA ASN A 599 -26.07 20.95 1.16
C ASN A 599 -26.91 21.47 2.34
N LEU A 600 -26.93 22.80 2.57
CA LEU A 600 -27.56 23.39 3.77
C LEU A 600 -29.09 23.33 3.81
N ASN A 601 -29.74 23.26 2.65
CA ASN A 601 -31.18 23.42 2.54
C ASN A 601 -31.90 22.09 2.21
N VAL A 602 -31.30 20.94 2.53
CA VAL A 602 -31.90 19.63 2.27
C VAL A 602 -33.17 19.45 3.10
N ASN A 603 -34.26 19.09 2.44
CA ASN A 603 -35.56 18.87 3.08
C ASN A 603 -35.57 17.53 3.86
N ILE A 604 -35.79 17.61 5.17
CA ILE A 604 -35.78 16.44 6.07
C ILE A 604 -36.97 15.50 5.81
N ILE A 605 -38.14 16.05 5.42
CA ILE A 605 -39.32 15.25 5.08
C ILE A 605 -39.05 14.40 3.83
N ASP A 606 -38.36 14.96 2.84
CA ASP A 606 -37.91 14.21 1.65
C ASP A 606 -36.98 13.06 2.05
N VAL A 607 -35.98 13.33 2.88
CA VAL A 607 -35.04 12.32 3.42
C VAL A 607 -35.78 11.18 4.13
N ARG A 608 -36.73 11.51 5.03
CA ARG A 608 -37.51 10.50 5.76
C ARG A 608 -38.32 9.63 4.81
N LYS A 609 -38.99 10.24 3.82
CA LYS A 609 -39.81 9.52 2.84
C LYS A 609 -38.97 8.53 2.02
N VAL A 610 -37.79 8.92 1.55
CA VAL A 610 -36.95 8.06 0.70
C VAL A 610 -36.30 6.92 1.50
N LEU A 611 -35.86 7.18 2.75
CA LEU A 611 -35.31 6.14 3.63
C LEU A 611 -36.34 5.07 4.00
N LYS A 612 -37.60 5.48 4.17
CA LYS A 612 -38.74 4.57 4.41
C LYS A 612 -39.06 3.74 3.16
N ALA A 613 -39.03 4.35 1.98
CA ALA A 613 -39.42 3.70 0.73
C ALA A 613 -38.36 2.74 0.15
N ILE A 614 -37.07 3.04 0.32
CA ILE A 614 -35.99 2.34 -0.38
C ILE A 614 -35.09 1.65 0.63
N LYS A 615 -35.10 0.32 0.73
CA LYS A 615 -34.32 -0.43 1.74
C LYS A 615 -32.80 -0.41 1.49
N GLY A 616 -32.36 -0.48 0.23
CA GLY A 616 -30.93 -0.49 -0.13
C GLY A 616 -30.25 0.89 -0.15
N LEU A 617 -30.91 1.94 0.32
CA LEU A 617 -30.35 3.30 0.34
C LEU A 617 -29.56 3.55 1.63
N SER A 618 -28.34 4.07 1.48
CA SER A 618 -27.55 4.67 2.56
C SER A 618 -27.24 6.13 2.24
N LEU A 619 -27.37 7.04 3.22
CA LEU A 619 -27.21 8.48 3.06
C LEU A 619 -26.16 9.05 4.03
N GLU A 620 -25.30 9.94 3.54
CA GLU A 620 -24.40 10.76 4.36
C GLU A 620 -24.78 12.24 4.23
N LEU A 621 -25.14 12.89 5.33
CA LEU A 621 -25.64 14.26 5.37
C LEU A 621 -24.93 15.10 6.44
N ASN A 622 -25.02 16.43 6.32
CA ASN A 622 -24.54 17.32 7.38
C ASN A 622 -25.42 17.18 8.63
N ARG A 623 -24.76 17.26 9.79
CA ARG A 623 -25.43 17.40 11.08
C ARG A 623 -26.01 18.82 11.26
N LEU A 624 -27.10 19.12 10.54
CA LEU A 624 -27.73 20.46 10.52
C LEU A 624 -28.88 20.62 11.53
N ASN A 625 -29.47 19.51 12.01
CA ASN A 625 -30.68 19.53 12.84
C ASN A 625 -30.71 18.33 13.80
N ASP A 626 -31.19 18.54 15.02
CA ASP A 626 -31.41 17.50 16.05
C ASP A 626 -32.31 16.35 15.56
N SER A 627 -33.24 16.63 14.64
CA SER A 627 -34.09 15.62 14.02
C SER A 627 -33.31 14.64 13.14
N LEU A 628 -32.33 15.12 12.37
CA LEU A 628 -31.43 14.27 11.58
C LEU A 628 -30.50 13.46 12.48
N LEU A 629 -30.03 14.07 13.57
CA LEU A 629 -29.21 13.40 14.57
C LEU A 629 -29.98 12.26 15.25
N LYS A 630 -31.24 12.50 15.63
CA LYS A 630 -32.13 11.46 16.19
C LYS A 630 -32.32 10.31 15.19
N ILE A 631 -32.56 10.58 13.91
CA ILE A 631 -32.71 9.52 12.90
C ILE A 631 -31.41 8.73 12.73
N SER A 632 -30.27 9.42 12.64
CA SER A 632 -28.95 8.80 12.48
C SER A 632 -28.57 7.91 13.66
N ASN A 633 -28.92 8.30 14.89
CA ASN A 633 -28.67 7.49 16.09
C ASN A 633 -29.44 6.16 16.10
N HIS A 634 -30.54 6.05 15.35
CA HIS A 634 -31.38 4.86 15.33
C HIS A 634 -31.26 4.05 14.03
N SER A 635 -30.67 4.61 12.96
CA SER A 635 -30.53 3.96 11.67
C SER A 635 -29.10 4.07 11.13
N TYR A 636 -28.42 2.92 11.01
CA TYR A 636 -27.09 2.81 10.41
C TYR A 636 -27.05 3.19 8.91
N ARG A 637 -28.22 3.41 8.30
CA ARG A 637 -28.39 3.80 6.89
C ARG A 637 -28.34 5.31 6.70
N LEU A 638 -28.36 6.10 7.77
CA LEU A 638 -28.16 7.54 7.74
C LEU A 638 -26.97 7.90 8.63
N GLU A 639 -25.92 8.43 8.02
CA GLU A 639 -24.76 8.96 8.71
C GLU A 639 -24.85 10.50 8.74
N ALA A 640 -24.96 11.08 9.94
CA ALA A 640 -24.93 12.53 10.13
C ALA A 640 -23.54 12.97 10.60
N VAL A 641 -22.76 13.59 9.71
CA VAL A 641 -21.36 13.92 9.96
C VAL A 641 -21.18 15.41 10.25
N TYR A 642 -20.28 15.74 11.17
CA TYR A 642 -19.73 17.08 11.34
C TYR A 642 -18.54 17.21 10.36
N ARG A 643 -18.76 17.80 9.18
CA ARG A 643 -17.68 18.20 8.28
C ARG A 643 -17.69 19.70 8.17
N ASP A 644 -16.53 20.32 8.43
CA ASP A 644 -16.34 21.75 8.22
C ASP A 644 -16.59 22.11 6.76
N PHE A 645 -17.20 23.27 6.54
CA PHE A 645 -17.30 23.87 5.22
C PHE A 645 -15.89 24.15 4.72
N ASP A 646 -15.55 23.69 3.52
CA ASP A 646 -14.35 24.16 2.85
C ASP A 646 -14.52 25.69 2.62
N PRO A 647 -13.65 26.54 3.21
CA PRO A 647 -13.77 27.98 3.21
C PRO A 647 -13.59 28.61 1.81
N TYR A 648 -13.13 27.84 0.82
CA TYR A 648 -12.95 28.30 -0.56
C TYR A 648 -14.21 28.17 -1.43
N PHE A 649 -15.32 27.62 -0.91
CA PHE A 649 -16.59 27.53 -1.63
C PHE A 649 -17.48 28.77 -1.48
N GLU A 650 -18.20 29.14 -2.55
CA GLU A 650 -19.23 30.19 -2.48
C GLU A 650 -20.31 29.83 -1.43
N LYS A 651 -20.50 30.72 -0.45
CA LYS A 651 -21.50 30.54 0.60
C LYS A 651 -22.89 30.36 -0.01
N SER A 652 -23.48 29.18 0.21
CA SER A 652 -24.91 28.99 -0.01
C SER A 652 -25.70 29.95 0.90
N LYS A 653 -26.61 30.74 0.33
CA LYS A 653 -27.56 31.55 1.11
C LYS A 653 -28.41 30.61 1.97
N SER A 654 -28.22 30.65 3.29
CA SER A 654 -29.11 30.02 4.25
C SER A 654 -30.49 30.68 4.16
N SER A 655 -31.54 29.91 3.91
CA SER A 655 -32.89 30.41 4.16
C SER A 655 -33.22 30.14 5.63
N GLU A 656 -33.29 31.20 6.43
CA GLU A 656 -33.88 31.19 7.77
C GLU A 656 -35.37 30.89 7.65
N ASN A 657 -35.75 29.60 7.60
CA ASN A 657 -37.10 29.14 7.86
C ASN A 657 -36.97 27.74 8.45
N GLU A 658 -36.94 27.66 9.79
CA GLU A 658 -37.04 26.40 10.52
C GLU A 658 -38.44 25.81 10.29
N GLU A 659 -38.54 24.78 9.44
CA GLU A 659 -39.74 23.93 9.42
C GLU A 659 -39.69 23.02 10.66
N VAL A 660 -40.50 23.38 11.67
CA VAL A 660 -40.78 22.55 12.84
C VAL A 660 -41.52 21.29 12.39
N VAL A 661 -40.86 20.13 12.44
CA VAL A 661 -41.47 18.83 12.17
C VAL A 661 -41.78 18.14 13.49
N SER A 662 -43.02 17.67 13.62
CA SER A 662 -43.59 17.02 14.81
C SER A 662 -42.91 15.71 15.20
N ASP A 663 -43.23 15.28 16.43
CA ASP A 663 -42.63 14.20 17.21
C ASP A 663 -42.28 12.92 16.45
N TYR A 664 -41.14 12.37 16.86
CA TYR A 664 -40.51 11.14 16.42
C TYR A 664 -41.36 9.93 16.83
N ASP A 665 -41.80 9.13 15.85
CA ASP A 665 -42.39 7.81 16.08
C ASP A 665 -41.34 6.75 15.68
N SER A 666 -40.85 5.99 16.66
CA SER A 666 -39.69 5.08 16.51
C SER A 666 -39.95 3.89 15.60
N ASP A 667 -41.21 3.61 15.31
CA ASP A 667 -41.65 2.32 14.76
C ASP A 667 -41.68 2.27 13.23
N ASP A 668 -41.23 3.35 12.58
CA ASP A 668 -41.59 3.65 11.18
C ASP A 668 -40.39 3.66 10.21
N LEU A 669 -39.18 3.37 10.70
CA LEU A 669 -37.96 3.23 9.90
C LEU A 669 -37.44 1.79 9.96
N TYR A 670 -37.17 1.21 8.79
CA TYR A 670 -36.54 -0.11 8.68
C TYR A 670 -35.07 -0.01 9.12
N ASN A 671 -34.82 -0.27 10.40
CA ASN A 671 -33.50 -0.50 10.99
C ASN A 671 -33.11 -1.92 10.62
N GLY A 672 -32.38 -2.08 9.51
CA GLY A 672 -32.10 -3.42 8.99
C GLY A 672 -31.53 -4.35 10.06
N SER A 673 -32.04 -5.58 10.01
CA SER A 673 -31.83 -6.62 10.99
C SER A 673 -30.34 -6.87 11.26
N VAL A 674 -29.93 -6.68 12.51
CA VAL A 674 -28.85 -7.46 13.10
C VAL A 674 -29.46 -8.80 13.49
N PHE A 675 -29.02 -9.87 12.84
CA PHE A 675 -29.24 -11.23 13.34
C PHE A 675 -28.47 -11.40 14.64
N TYR A 676 -29.16 -11.40 15.77
CA TYR A 676 -28.82 -12.29 16.88
C TYR A 676 -30.09 -13.00 17.33
N SER A 677 -29.95 -14.33 17.38
CA SER A 677 -30.93 -15.35 17.73
C SER A 677 -31.37 -15.29 19.18
N ASP A 678 -32.62 -15.70 19.39
CA ASP A 678 -33.21 -16.29 20.60
C ASP A 678 -32.28 -16.49 21.80
N GLU A 679 -32.60 -15.83 22.91
CA GLU A 679 -32.51 -16.45 24.24
C GLU A 679 -33.82 -16.17 24.99
N GLU A 680 -34.59 -17.24 25.19
CA GLU A 680 -35.61 -17.36 26.22
C GLU A 680 -34.98 -17.08 27.58
N TYR A 681 -35.53 -16.16 28.38
CA TYR A 681 -35.62 -16.36 29.83
C TYR A 681 -36.94 -15.78 30.36
N SER A 682 -37.52 -16.58 31.23
CA SER A 682 -38.87 -16.58 31.79
C SER A 682 -39.16 -15.45 32.78
N ASP A 683 -40.47 -15.22 32.94
CA ASP A 683 -41.23 -14.75 34.12
C ASP A 683 -40.43 -14.47 35.41
N ASP A 684 -40.69 -13.30 36.00
CA ASP A 684 -41.15 -13.23 37.39
C ASP A 684 -41.89 -11.90 37.66
N GLU A 685 -43.00 -12.06 38.36
CA GLU A 685 -43.94 -11.05 38.88
C GLU A 685 -43.25 -10.11 39.89
N ASP A 686 -43.67 -8.83 39.95
CA ASP A 686 -44.22 -8.27 41.20
C ASP A 686 -44.71 -6.81 41.05
N ASP A 687 -46.03 -6.68 41.15
CA ASP A 687 -46.80 -5.69 41.89
C ASP A 687 -46.04 -4.64 42.74
N ASN A 688 -46.27 -3.34 42.52
CA ASN A 688 -47.07 -2.49 43.42
C ASN A 688 -46.87 -0.96 43.28
N ASN A 689 -48.02 -0.29 43.39
CA ASN A 689 -48.28 0.98 44.09
C ASN A 689 -47.97 2.35 43.43
N LYS A 690 -49.08 2.93 42.92
CA LYS A 690 -49.77 4.13 43.46
C LYS A 690 -49.04 5.49 43.48
N ARG A 691 -49.75 6.45 42.82
CA ARG A 691 -50.16 7.81 43.29
C ARG A 691 -49.02 8.80 43.58
N LYS A 692 -49.07 10.09 43.26
CA LYS A 692 -50.17 11.05 43.07
C LYS A 692 -49.54 12.35 42.51
N LYS A 693 -50.26 12.98 41.58
CA LYS A 693 -50.52 14.42 41.35
C LYS A 693 -49.60 15.48 42.00
N ASN A 694 -49.13 16.43 41.19
CA ASN A 694 -49.86 17.68 40.94
C ASN A 694 -49.79 18.07 39.47
#